data_AF-A0A0D3BP64-F1
#
_entry.id   AF-A0A0D3BP64-F1
#
_cell.length_a   1.000
_cell.length_b   1.000
_cell.length_c   1.000
_cell.angle_alpha   90.00
_cell.angle_beta   90.00
_cell.angle_gamma   90.00
#
_symmetry.space_group_name_H-M   'P 1'
#
loop_
_entity.id
_entity.type
_entity.pdbx_description
1 polymer ?
#
loop_
_entity_poly.entity_id
_entity_poly.type
_entity_poly.pdbx_seq_one_letter_code
_entity_poly.pdbx_strand_id
1 'polypeptide(L)'
;MLVQDRAAKSQMREIRRFSEPKSLDFSTWVSENLSRIVVISLSIVTILAFFFLYNTTETASLLCFQTQSTQSLQPLTRPQIKWNSIRVLPDKASPYSTFVTEKWIVVSVTNYPTEELKGLVKIKGWQVLAVGNSMTPKDWSLKGAIFLSLDAQAELGYRVLDHLPYDSFVRKSVGYLFAIQHGANKIYDADDRGEVIGGDLGKCFDVELVSEPMLQYSHEDPNRTVVNPYIHFGQRSVWPRGLPLENVGEINHEEFYTEVFGGKQFIQQGISNGLPDVDSVFYFTRKTTLEGFDVKFDEHAPKVALPQGVMLPVNSFNTLYHSSAFWGLMLPVSVSSMASDVLRGYWGQRLLWELGGYVAVYPPTAHRFDRIEAYPFAEEKDLHVNVGRLIKFLLVWRSEKHSLFEKILDLSFAMAEEGFWTEQDLKFTSAWLQDLITVGYQQPRLMSLELDRPRANIGHGDRKEFVPRKLPSVHLGVEETGTVSTEIGNLIRWRKNFGNVVLVMFCNGPVERTALEWRLLYGRVFKTVVILSSRKNSDLYVEEAKLDHIYKHLPKIFNRYSSAEGFLFVEDDTVLNYWNLLQADKTKIWTTDKVSKSWTSVKPTGKSDWFSVQAELVKRTVSTMPAHFQVNYKEAAKNNLDALTVCSSEVFYVPKRLVTDFVDLVDLVGDMDLHYKVAVPMFFMSMDSPLNFDPVLGSMVYKKKSSSFNSSLSLYSAQAPAVHPWSISSEQDFIKLVGQMAEGDPLLMELFILHLKLETLARVAESVTMEEEKRRQICSNCDRPKPICICHVIPSEPIATSTEILILHHPHESRHKLNTTPLLVKSLTNITTVPGRRLRHCHISAAESSLPKPSRTIYLFPSSPSSPAVTISDFKSQNRTTSDPPPPVRLIVFDATWKHAKEMVKASEEVLREAGAVRVCLDAGIDESVSGGSIYDSELFLRMEPVGGCVSTAEAVARCLGALEADGEEIERRLISVLKEMVRLQSEFLKPMRPRPKLLKKRLQYQQQEEEE
;
A
#
# COMPACT_ATOMS: atom_id res chain seq x y z
N MET A 1 24.05 -20.76 85.68
CA MET A 1 23.99 -22.08 86.34
C MET A 1 23.35 -23.06 85.36
N LEU A 2 24.18 -23.95 84.80
CA LEU A 2 24.08 -25.43 84.92
C LEU A 2 22.95 -26.03 84.06
N VAL A 3 23.25 -26.50 82.84
CA VAL A 3 23.76 -27.84 82.48
C VAL A 3 22.75 -28.95 82.82
N GLN A 4 22.15 -29.57 81.80
CA GLN A 4 22.27 -31.02 81.57
C GLN A 4 21.73 -31.43 80.18
N ASP A 5 22.26 -32.55 79.71
CA ASP A 5 22.66 -32.81 78.33
C ASP A 5 21.77 -33.84 77.62
N ARG A 6 21.86 -33.80 76.29
CA ARG A 6 21.63 -34.83 75.25
C ARG A 6 21.10 -36.23 75.63
N ALA A 7 20.12 -36.69 74.85
CA ALA A 7 20.19 -37.85 73.92
C ALA A 7 18.83 -38.55 73.77
N ALA A 8 18.42 -38.87 72.54
CA ALA A 8 17.39 -39.89 72.28
C ALA A 8 17.78 -40.72 71.05
N LYS A 9 18.09 -42.00 71.32
CA LYS A 9 18.28 -43.11 70.38
C LYS A 9 17.13 -44.10 70.57
N SER A 10 16.56 -44.58 69.45
CA SER A 10 15.91 -45.89 69.22
C SER A 10 14.68 -46.26 70.11
N GLN A 11 13.66 -47.03 69.72
CA GLN A 11 13.53 -48.08 68.72
C GLN A 11 12.02 -48.47 68.61
N MET A 12 11.65 -48.99 67.43
CA MET A 12 10.60 -50.01 67.15
C MET A 12 9.13 -49.84 67.56
N ARG A 13 8.26 -49.85 66.52
CA ARG A 13 7.18 -50.83 66.44
C ARG A 13 6.90 -51.27 65.00
N GLU A 14 6.67 -52.56 64.88
CA GLU A 14 6.63 -53.41 63.68
C GLU A 14 5.48 -53.11 62.71
N ILE A 15 5.74 -53.22 61.40
CA ILE A 15 4.71 -53.48 60.38
C ILE A 15 5.19 -54.66 59.52
N ARG A 16 4.33 -55.67 59.45
CA ARG A 16 4.57 -56.97 58.80
C ARG A 16 4.65 -56.85 57.28
N ARG A 17 5.54 -57.69 56.75
CA ARG A 17 5.78 -58.10 55.35
C ARG A 17 4.50 -58.36 54.53
N PHE A 18 4.51 -57.95 53.26
CA PHE A 18 3.84 -58.67 52.16
C PHE A 18 4.60 -58.51 50.82
N SER A 19 5.05 -59.67 50.31
CA SER A 19 5.20 -60.18 48.93
C SER A 19 5.77 -59.35 47.76
N GLU A 20 6.64 -60.05 47.01
CA GLU A 20 7.33 -59.72 45.75
C GLU A 20 6.43 -59.30 44.57
N PRO A 21 6.93 -58.48 43.62
CA PRO A 21 6.20 -58.05 42.44
C PRO A 21 6.26 -59.09 41.31
N LYS A 22 5.09 -59.49 40.81
CA LYS A 22 4.92 -60.30 39.59
C LYS A 22 5.21 -59.44 38.34
N SER A 23 5.98 -60.02 37.43
CA SER A 23 6.22 -59.50 36.07
C SER A 23 4.91 -59.30 35.31
N LEU A 24 4.65 -58.07 34.86
CA LEU A 24 3.54 -57.77 33.97
C LEU A 24 3.94 -58.13 32.53
N ASP A 25 3.24 -59.12 31.99
CA ASP A 25 3.35 -59.59 30.61
C ASP A 25 2.75 -58.52 29.66
N PHE A 26 3.50 -58.16 28.62
CA PHE A 26 3.13 -57.09 27.67
C PHE A 26 1.82 -57.43 26.94
N SER A 27 1.51 -58.72 26.80
CA SER A 27 0.30 -59.21 26.12
C SER A 27 -0.99 -58.76 26.81
N THR A 28 -1.02 -58.77 28.16
CA THR A 28 -2.20 -58.37 28.95
C THR A 28 -2.39 -56.87 28.92
N TRP A 29 -1.31 -56.09 29.02
CA TRP A 29 -1.35 -54.63 28.94
C TRP A 29 -1.87 -54.13 27.58
N VAL A 30 -1.44 -54.76 26.49
CA VAL A 30 -1.93 -54.46 25.14
C VAL A 30 -3.40 -54.83 24.98
N SER A 31 -3.86 -55.95 25.55
CA SER A 31 -5.27 -56.34 25.47
C SER A 31 -6.20 -55.37 26.23
N GLU A 32 -5.78 -54.88 27.40
CA GLU A 32 -6.59 -53.95 28.21
C GLU A 32 -6.62 -52.54 27.62
N ASN A 33 -5.59 -52.16 26.87
CA ASN A 33 -5.47 -50.83 26.26
C ASN A 33 -5.72 -50.83 24.74
N LEU A 34 -6.15 -51.95 24.15
CA LEU A 34 -6.31 -52.11 22.70
C LEU A 34 -7.23 -51.03 22.09
N SER A 35 -8.34 -50.73 22.75
CA SER A 35 -9.28 -49.68 22.30
C SER A 35 -8.64 -48.28 22.31
N ARG A 36 -7.83 -47.96 23.32
CA ARG A 36 -7.09 -46.70 23.41
C ARG A 36 -5.97 -46.62 22.37
N ILE A 37 -5.26 -47.72 22.14
CA ILE A 37 -4.21 -47.81 21.12
C ILE A 37 -4.81 -47.65 19.72
N VAL A 38 -5.97 -48.25 19.45
CA VAL A 38 -6.69 -48.09 18.18
C VAL A 38 -7.15 -46.65 17.99
N VAL A 39 -7.69 -45.99 19.02
CA VAL A 39 -8.11 -44.57 18.95
C VAL A 39 -6.91 -43.63 18.74
N ILE A 40 -5.79 -43.87 19.42
CA ILE A 40 -4.56 -43.08 19.24
C ILE A 40 -3.99 -43.31 17.83
N SER A 41 -4.00 -44.55 17.34
CA SER A 41 -3.52 -44.88 15.99
C SER A 41 -4.40 -44.25 14.91
N LEU A 42 -5.73 -44.29 15.06
CA LEU A 42 -6.66 -43.59 14.17
C LEU A 42 -6.44 -42.07 14.21
N SER A 43 -6.18 -41.50 15.39
CA SER A 43 -5.89 -40.07 15.53
C SER A 43 -4.58 -39.69 14.82
N ILE A 44 -3.54 -40.51 14.95
CA ILE A 44 -2.26 -40.30 14.27
C ILE A 44 -2.43 -40.44 12.75
N VAL A 45 -3.15 -41.44 12.27
CA VAL A 45 -3.45 -41.61 10.84
C VAL A 45 -4.28 -40.44 10.30
N THR A 46 -5.22 -39.92 11.08
CA THR A 46 -6.03 -38.76 10.69
C THR A 46 -5.18 -37.49 10.65
N ILE A 47 -4.26 -37.31 11.61
CA ILE A 47 -3.31 -36.20 11.62
C ILE A 47 -2.34 -36.30 10.43
N LEU A 48 -1.82 -37.49 10.13
CA LEU A 48 -0.95 -37.71 8.99
C LEU A 48 -1.69 -37.53 7.66
N ALA A 49 -2.94 -38.00 7.55
CA ALA A 49 -3.79 -37.76 6.38
C ALA A 49 -4.12 -36.26 6.23
N PHE A 50 -4.34 -35.55 7.33
CA PHE A 50 -4.53 -34.10 7.33
C PHE A 50 -3.24 -33.38 6.92
N PHE A 51 -2.06 -33.82 7.40
CA PHE A 51 -0.77 -33.25 7.01
C PHE A 51 -0.45 -33.52 5.54
N PHE A 52 -0.80 -34.71 5.03
CA PHE A 52 -0.61 -35.06 3.63
C PHE A 52 -1.59 -34.31 2.73
N LEU A 53 -2.88 -34.21 3.11
CA LEU A 53 -3.87 -33.39 2.41
C LEU A 53 -3.48 -31.91 2.44
N TYR A 54 -3.03 -31.39 3.59
CA TYR A 54 -2.57 -30.02 3.76
C TYR A 54 -1.35 -29.71 2.89
N ASN A 55 -0.35 -30.59 2.86
CA ASN A 55 0.83 -30.44 2.00
C ASN A 55 0.53 -30.66 0.51
N THR A 56 -0.46 -31.49 0.16
CA THR A 56 -0.94 -31.58 -1.24
C THR A 56 -1.75 -30.35 -1.65
N THR A 57 -2.49 -29.72 -0.73
CA THR A 57 -3.10 -28.41 -0.98
C THR A 57 -2.07 -27.30 -0.98
N GLU A 58 -0.93 -27.43 -0.29
CA GLU A 58 0.16 -26.45 -0.33
C GLU A 58 1.03 -26.59 -1.59
N THR A 59 1.19 -27.80 -2.12
CA THR A 59 1.84 -28.02 -3.42
C THR A 59 0.91 -27.74 -4.59
N ALA A 60 -0.39 -28.03 -4.47
CA ALA A 60 -1.41 -27.57 -5.40
C ALA A 60 -1.63 -26.06 -5.29
N SER A 61 -1.50 -25.44 -4.11
CA SER A 61 -1.51 -23.99 -3.97
C SER A 61 -0.19 -23.37 -4.42
N LEU A 62 0.96 -24.03 -4.30
CA LEU A 62 2.24 -23.58 -4.88
C LEU A 62 2.24 -23.67 -6.40
N LEU A 63 1.63 -24.72 -6.98
CA LEU A 63 1.34 -24.77 -8.41
C LEU A 63 0.28 -23.71 -8.79
N CYS A 64 -0.73 -23.47 -7.93
CA CYS A 64 -1.75 -22.45 -8.15
C CYS A 64 -1.20 -21.01 -8.02
N PHE A 65 -0.23 -20.78 -7.13
CA PHE A 65 0.46 -19.51 -6.88
C PHE A 65 1.55 -19.25 -7.93
N GLN A 66 2.23 -20.29 -8.44
CA GLN A 66 3.02 -20.18 -9.67
C GLN A 66 2.13 -19.91 -10.89
N THR A 67 0.89 -20.44 -10.96
CA THR A 67 -0.06 -20.08 -12.02
C THR A 67 -0.76 -18.73 -11.81
N GLN A 68 -0.80 -18.17 -10.60
CA GLN A 68 -1.33 -16.82 -10.36
C GLN A 68 -0.29 -15.72 -10.60
N SER A 69 1.01 -16.01 -10.50
CA SER A 69 2.06 -15.15 -11.08
C SER A 69 2.23 -15.34 -12.60
N THR A 70 1.44 -16.24 -13.21
CA THR A 70 1.28 -16.39 -14.66
C THR A 70 -0.20 -16.31 -15.06
N GLN A 71 -0.93 -15.31 -14.54
CA GLN A 71 -2.15 -14.88 -15.23
C GLN A 71 -1.76 -14.23 -16.57
N SER A 72 -1.79 -15.05 -17.62
CA SER A 72 -1.75 -14.69 -19.04
C SER A 72 -0.47 -13.95 -19.48
N LEU A 73 0.60 -14.69 -19.76
CA LEU A 73 1.58 -14.31 -20.79
C LEU A 73 0.92 -14.35 -22.17
N GLN A 74 -0.07 -13.49 -22.41
CA GLN A 74 -0.20 -12.93 -23.74
C GLN A 74 0.94 -11.93 -23.87
N PRO A 75 1.82 -12.06 -24.87
CA PRO A 75 2.84 -11.04 -25.10
C PRO A 75 2.15 -9.69 -25.23
N LEU A 76 2.61 -8.70 -24.46
CA LEU A 76 2.15 -7.32 -24.54
C LEU A 76 2.16 -6.92 -26.01
N THR A 77 0.98 -6.70 -26.57
CA THR A 77 0.86 -6.43 -28.00
C THR A 77 0.97 -4.93 -28.20
N ARG A 78 1.96 -4.52 -29.00
CA ARG A 78 2.18 -3.12 -29.30
C ARG A 78 1.01 -2.55 -30.11
N PRO A 79 0.37 -1.44 -29.66
CA PRO A 79 -0.71 -0.82 -30.41
C PRO A 79 -0.22 -0.33 -31.78
N GLN A 80 -0.86 -0.80 -32.85
CA GLN A 80 -0.61 -0.34 -34.21
C GLN A 80 -1.63 0.74 -34.57
N ILE A 81 -1.23 2.00 -34.52
CA ILE A 81 -2.12 3.14 -34.77
C ILE A 81 -1.90 3.66 -36.20
N LYS A 82 -2.96 3.71 -36.99
CA LYS A 82 -2.95 4.35 -38.31
C LYS A 82 -3.16 5.86 -38.15
N TRP A 83 -2.11 6.59 -37.82
CA TRP A 83 -2.15 8.03 -37.51
C TRP A 83 -2.91 8.86 -38.55
N ASN A 84 -2.68 8.60 -39.84
CA ASN A 84 -3.29 9.34 -40.95
C ASN A 84 -4.80 9.10 -41.13
N SER A 85 -5.37 8.10 -40.46
CA SER A 85 -6.81 7.78 -40.56
C SER A 85 -7.68 8.50 -39.52
N ILE A 86 -7.06 9.14 -38.53
CA ILE A 86 -7.74 9.81 -37.43
C ILE A 86 -8.25 11.16 -37.93
N ARG A 87 -9.56 11.39 -37.80
CA ARG A 87 -10.20 12.64 -38.20
C ARG A 87 -10.38 13.56 -37.00
N VAL A 88 -10.26 14.86 -37.24
CA VAL A 88 -10.61 15.89 -36.25
C VAL A 88 -12.12 15.84 -36.01
N LEU A 89 -12.54 15.72 -34.75
CA LEU A 89 -13.94 15.81 -34.35
C LEU A 89 -14.20 17.23 -33.84
N PRO A 90 -15.01 18.04 -34.55
CA PRO A 90 -15.47 19.30 -34.01
C PRO A 90 -16.47 19.04 -32.88
N ASP A 91 -16.41 19.84 -31.81
CA ASP A 91 -17.44 19.81 -30.78
C ASP A 91 -18.75 20.36 -31.37
N LYS A 92 -19.73 19.47 -31.55
CA LYS A 92 -21.08 19.82 -32.00
C LYS A 92 -22.14 19.62 -30.92
N ALA A 93 -21.76 18.95 -29.82
CA ALA A 93 -22.69 18.47 -28.82
C ALA A 93 -22.71 19.37 -27.59
N SER A 94 -21.56 19.97 -27.22
CA SER A 94 -21.50 20.80 -26.03
C SER A 94 -22.10 22.19 -26.27
N PRO A 95 -22.72 22.79 -25.21
CA PRO A 95 -23.18 24.18 -25.27
C PRO A 95 -22.05 25.19 -25.47
N TYR A 96 -20.79 24.76 -25.38
CA TYR A 96 -19.60 25.60 -25.50
C TYR A 96 -18.90 25.47 -26.85
N SER A 97 -19.49 24.77 -27.83
CA SER A 97 -18.92 24.53 -29.17
C SER A 97 -18.37 25.77 -29.91
N THR A 98 -18.88 26.97 -29.60
CA THR A 98 -18.40 28.25 -30.18
C THR A 98 -17.41 29.02 -29.31
N PHE A 99 -17.22 28.60 -28.06
CA PHE A 99 -16.32 29.24 -27.11
C PHE A 99 -14.88 28.81 -27.37
N VAL A 100 -13.98 29.79 -27.51
CA VAL A 100 -12.56 29.57 -27.75
C VAL A 100 -11.74 30.55 -26.92
N THR A 101 -10.70 30.06 -26.26
CA THR A 101 -9.73 30.89 -25.53
C THR A 101 -8.38 30.19 -25.44
N GLU A 102 -7.31 30.98 -25.35
CA GLU A 102 -5.95 30.45 -25.31
C GLU A 102 -5.49 30.04 -23.89
N LYS A 103 -6.12 30.57 -22.84
CA LYS A 103 -5.62 30.47 -21.45
C LYS A 103 -6.66 29.77 -20.57
N TRP A 104 -6.33 28.58 -20.10
CA TRP A 104 -7.23 27.70 -19.35
C TRP A 104 -6.67 27.33 -17.98
N ILE A 105 -7.54 27.30 -16.96
CA ILE A 105 -7.28 26.72 -15.64
C ILE A 105 -8.10 25.45 -15.56
N VAL A 106 -7.46 24.28 -15.45
CA VAL A 106 -8.16 22.99 -15.37
C VAL A 106 -8.05 22.46 -13.94
N VAL A 107 -9.20 22.15 -13.34
CA VAL A 107 -9.31 21.74 -11.95
C VAL A 107 -10.28 20.57 -11.80
N SER A 108 -9.93 19.59 -10.95
CA SER A 108 -10.85 18.52 -10.56
C SER A 108 -11.67 19.00 -9.37
N VAL A 109 -12.98 18.73 -9.37
CA VAL A 109 -13.87 19.14 -8.26
C VAL A 109 -14.59 17.93 -7.68
N THR A 110 -14.48 17.75 -6.37
CA THR A 110 -15.13 16.65 -5.63
C THR A 110 -16.26 17.18 -4.75
N ASN A 111 -16.12 18.40 -4.22
CA ASN A 111 -17.06 19.03 -3.30
C ASN A 111 -17.67 20.32 -3.89
N TYR A 112 -18.56 20.98 -3.14
CA TYR A 112 -19.07 22.31 -3.51
C TYR A 112 -17.94 23.33 -3.65
N PRO A 113 -18.13 24.38 -4.47
CA PRO A 113 -17.08 25.38 -4.73
C PRO A 113 -16.49 26.01 -3.47
N THR A 114 -15.18 25.86 -3.32
CA THR A 114 -14.37 26.46 -2.24
C THR A 114 -14.10 27.95 -2.51
N GLU A 115 -13.62 28.68 -1.51
CA GLU A 115 -13.21 30.09 -1.70
C GLU A 115 -11.98 30.20 -2.61
N GLU A 116 -11.07 29.24 -2.53
CA GLU A 116 -9.87 29.15 -3.36
C GLU A 116 -10.26 28.96 -4.84
N LEU A 117 -11.22 28.06 -5.13
CA LEU A 117 -11.75 27.89 -6.48
C LEU A 117 -12.49 29.15 -7.00
N LYS A 118 -13.24 29.85 -6.13
CA LYS A 118 -13.83 31.16 -6.48
C LYS A 118 -12.75 32.21 -6.79
N GLY A 119 -11.58 32.12 -6.14
CA GLY A 119 -10.40 32.92 -6.44
C GLY A 119 -9.88 32.68 -7.86
N LEU A 120 -9.76 31.41 -8.27
CA LEU A 120 -9.31 31.05 -9.63
C LEU A 120 -10.19 31.66 -10.73
N VAL A 121 -11.51 31.70 -10.53
CA VAL A 121 -12.46 32.28 -11.50
C VAL A 121 -12.29 33.80 -11.65
N LYS A 122 -11.71 34.48 -10.67
CA LYS A 122 -11.47 35.94 -10.71
C LYS A 122 -10.20 36.31 -11.47
N ILE A 123 -9.35 35.35 -11.83
CA ILE A 123 -8.11 35.60 -12.56
C ILE A 123 -8.44 36.08 -13.98
N LYS A 124 -8.09 37.33 -14.28
CA LYS A 124 -8.46 37.97 -15.55
C LYS A 124 -7.78 37.30 -16.73
N GLY A 125 -8.55 37.06 -17.79
CA GLY A 125 -8.05 36.49 -19.05
C GLY A 125 -7.83 34.98 -19.04
N TRP A 126 -8.24 34.28 -17.97
CA TRP A 126 -8.19 32.82 -17.87
C TRP A 126 -9.60 32.23 -17.72
N GLN A 127 -9.88 31.14 -18.42
CA GLN A 127 -11.12 30.39 -18.28
C GLN A 127 -10.92 29.20 -17.34
N VAL A 128 -11.71 29.12 -16.27
CA VAL A 128 -11.72 27.96 -15.38
C VAL A 128 -12.60 26.86 -15.96
N LEU A 129 -12.08 25.64 -15.97
CA LEU A 129 -12.74 24.40 -16.35
C LEU A 129 -12.74 23.44 -15.16
N ALA A 130 -13.89 23.27 -14.54
CA ALA A 130 -14.11 22.36 -13.42
C ALA A 130 -14.57 20.99 -13.93
N VAL A 131 -13.80 19.95 -13.65
CA VAL A 131 -14.07 18.57 -14.07
C VAL A 131 -14.61 17.78 -12.88
N GLY A 132 -15.87 17.34 -12.98
CA GLY A 132 -16.54 16.56 -11.93
C GLY A 132 -16.17 15.08 -11.95
N ASN A 133 -16.31 14.43 -10.80
CA ASN A 133 -16.22 13.00 -10.58
C ASN A 133 -17.55 12.47 -10.00
N SER A 134 -17.61 11.20 -9.61
CA SER A 134 -18.85 10.60 -9.06
C SER A 134 -19.25 11.13 -7.69
N MET A 135 -18.35 11.81 -6.99
CA MET A 135 -18.59 12.40 -5.67
C MET A 135 -19.06 13.86 -5.76
N THR A 136 -18.85 14.53 -6.91
CA THR A 136 -19.30 15.91 -7.13
C THR A 136 -20.82 16.04 -6.94
N PRO A 137 -21.31 17.03 -6.17
CA PRO A 137 -22.74 17.29 -6.03
C PRO A 137 -23.45 17.48 -7.38
N LYS A 138 -24.68 16.98 -7.51
CA LYS A 138 -25.44 17.06 -8.77
C LYS A 138 -25.85 18.48 -9.15
N ASP A 139 -26.04 19.33 -8.15
CA ASP A 139 -26.41 20.74 -8.26
C ASP A 139 -25.18 21.67 -8.25
N TRP A 140 -23.98 21.12 -8.46
CA TRP A 140 -22.75 21.89 -8.49
C TRP A 140 -22.82 22.98 -9.57
N SER A 141 -22.54 24.21 -9.18
CA SER A 141 -22.47 25.34 -10.09
C SER A 141 -21.56 26.43 -9.53
N LEU A 142 -20.80 27.07 -10.42
CA LEU A 142 -19.98 28.23 -10.09
C LEU A 142 -19.97 29.19 -11.28
N LYS A 143 -20.49 30.41 -11.06
CA LYS A 143 -20.54 31.43 -12.12
C LYS A 143 -19.14 31.80 -12.57
N GLY A 144 -18.89 31.71 -13.88
CA GLY A 144 -17.58 32.01 -14.50
C GLY A 144 -16.69 30.77 -14.71
N ALA A 145 -17.08 29.60 -14.18
CA ALA A 145 -16.45 28.33 -14.51
C ALA A 145 -17.30 27.55 -15.53
N ILE A 146 -16.64 26.85 -16.44
CA ILE A 146 -17.26 25.80 -17.25
C ILE A 146 -17.23 24.51 -16.41
N PHE A 147 -18.37 23.84 -16.26
CA PHE A 147 -18.47 22.61 -15.49
C PHE A 147 -18.72 21.41 -16.40
N LEU A 148 -17.84 20.42 -16.33
CA LEU A 148 -18.01 19.14 -17.00
C LEU A 148 -18.47 18.08 -15.99
N SER A 149 -19.78 17.89 -15.89
CA SER A 149 -20.37 16.77 -15.15
C SER A 149 -20.01 15.43 -15.80
N LEU A 150 -20.21 14.30 -15.10
CA LEU A 150 -19.99 12.98 -15.67
C LEU A 150 -20.83 12.73 -16.93
N ASP A 151 -22.06 13.24 -16.96
CA ASP A 151 -22.95 13.12 -18.11
C ASP A 151 -22.43 13.96 -19.29
N ALA A 152 -22.03 15.21 -19.04
CA ALA A 152 -21.45 16.07 -20.07
C ALA A 152 -20.14 15.49 -20.61
N GLN A 153 -19.30 14.89 -19.75
CA GLN A 153 -18.08 14.20 -20.16
C GLN A 153 -18.39 13.05 -21.13
N ALA A 154 -19.43 12.25 -20.86
CA ALA A 154 -19.81 11.11 -21.70
C ALA A 154 -20.27 11.53 -23.12
N GLU A 155 -20.75 12.76 -23.28
CA GLU A 155 -21.22 13.30 -24.57
C GLU A 155 -20.08 13.79 -25.47
N LEU A 156 -18.87 14.01 -24.93
CA LEU A 156 -17.73 14.54 -25.69
C LEU A 156 -17.14 13.55 -26.71
N GLY A 157 -17.44 12.25 -26.57
CA GLY A 157 -17.01 11.22 -27.53
C GLY A 157 -15.51 10.91 -27.54
N TYR A 158 -14.76 11.33 -26.53
CA TYR A 158 -13.33 11.01 -26.40
C TYR A 158 -13.11 9.53 -26.05
N ARG A 159 -12.07 8.92 -26.63
CA ARG A 159 -11.69 7.52 -26.38
C ARG A 159 -11.18 7.31 -24.97
N VAL A 160 -10.50 8.31 -24.39
CA VAL A 160 -9.94 8.23 -23.02
C VAL A 160 -11.01 7.95 -21.95
N LEU A 161 -12.27 8.30 -22.20
CA LEU A 161 -13.38 8.11 -21.26
C LEU A 161 -13.61 6.63 -20.90
N ASP A 162 -13.33 5.71 -21.83
CA ASP A 162 -13.49 4.27 -21.62
C ASP A 162 -12.49 3.71 -20.58
N HIS A 163 -11.44 4.47 -20.23
CA HIS A 163 -10.37 4.05 -19.33
C HIS A 163 -10.41 4.74 -17.96
N LEU A 164 -11.15 5.84 -17.83
CA LEU A 164 -11.05 6.73 -16.66
C LEU A 164 -11.91 6.25 -15.48
N PRO A 165 -11.34 6.13 -14.27
CA PRO A 165 -12.12 5.84 -13.06
C PRO A 165 -13.15 6.94 -12.78
N TYR A 166 -14.30 6.58 -12.20
CA TYR A 166 -15.38 7.54 -11.91
C TYR A 166 -15.07 8.46 -10.72
N ASP A 167 -14.38 7.95 -9.71
CA ASP A 167 -14.01 8.67 -8.49
C ASP A 167 -12.49 8.92 -8.44
N SER A 168 -12.01 9.87 -9.24
CA SER A 168 -10.59 10.23 -9.27
C SER A 168 -10.36 11.58 -9.94
N PHE A 169 -9.34 12.30 -9.48
CA PHE A 169 -8.88 13.53 -10.13
C PHE A 169 -8.23 13.28 -11.50
N VAL A 170 -7.84 12.04 -11.80
CA VAL A 170 -7.26 11.64 -13.09
C VAL A 170 -8.18 11.97 -14.27
N ARG A 171 -9.49 12.16 -14.00
CA ARG A 171 -10.47 12.70 -14.95
C ARG A 171 -10.14 14.07 -15.53
N LYS A 172 -9.23 14.85 -14.92
CA LYS A 172 -8.69 16.07 -15.54
C LYS A 172 -8.16 15.85 -16.95
N SER A 173 -7.75 14.63 -17.30
CA SER A 173 -7.42 14.22 -18.67
C SER A 173 -8.50 14.64 -19.69
N VAL A 174 -9.78 14.49 -19.35
CA VAL A 174 -10.90 14.94 -20.19
C VAL A 174 -10.94 16.46 -20.31
N GLY A 175 -10.73 17.15 -19.18
CA GLY A 175 -10.67 18.61 -19.15
C GLY A 175 -9.53 19.18 -19.98
N TYR A 176 -8.37 18.54 -19.98
CA TYR A 176 -7.25 18.96 -20.84
C TYR A 176 -7.61 18.83 -22.32
N LEU A 177 -8.18 17.70 -22.75
CA LEU A 177 -8.62 17.53 -24.15
C LEU A 177 -9.68 18.55 -24.54
N PHE A 178 -10.64 18.80 -23.66
CA PHE A 178 -11.66 19.83 -23.86
C PHE A 178 -11.01 21.21 -24.02
N ALA A 179 -10.13 21.62 -23.10
CA ALA A 179 -9.43 22.89 -23.21
C ALA A 179 -8.66 23.02 -24.54
N ILE A 180 -7.96 21.96 -24.96
CA ILE A 180 -7.23 21.92 -26.24
C ILE A 180 -8.18 22.06 -27.43
N GLN A 181 -9.30 21.33 -27.42
CA GLN A 181 -10.34 21.42 -28.47
C GLN A 181 -10.90 22.85 -28.59
N HIS A 182 -10.99 23.57 -27.47
CA HIS A 182 -11.47 24.95 -27.37
C HIS A 182 -10.34 26.00 -27.40
N GLY A 183 -9.22 25.67 -28.06
CA GLY A 183 -8.18 26.62 -28.46
C GLY A 183 -7.10 26.89 -27.41
N ALA A 184 -6.97 26.05 -26.39
CA ALA A 184 -5.91 26.22 -25.39
C ALA A 184 -4.53 26.30 -26.05
N ASN A 185 -3.76 27.28 -25.60
CA ASN A 185 -2.33 27.41 -25.87
C ASN A 185 -1.52 27.34 -24.57
N LYS A 186 -2.15 27.69 -23.43
CA LYS A 186 -1.63 27.56 -22.08
C LYS A 186 -2.67 26.89 -21.17
N ILE A 187 -2.24 25.88 -20.41
CA ILE A 187 -3.07 25.19 -19.41
C ILE A 187 -2.37 25.26 -18.05
N TYR A 188 -3.02 25.90 -17.09
CA TYR A 188 -2.64 25.84 -15.68
C TYR A 188 -3.38 24.66 -15.03
N ASP A 189 -2.61 23.64 -14.64
CA ASP A 189 -3.10 22.43 -13.97
C ASP A 189 -3.16 22.69 -12.46
N ALA A 190 -4.39 22.86 -11.94
CA ALA A 190 -4.65 23.43 -10.63
C ALA A 190 -5.34 22.46 -9.65
N ASP A 191 -5.12 22.68 -8.34
CA ASP A 191 -5.96 22.17 -7.24
C ASP A 191 -7.18 23.07 -7.05
N ASP A 192 -8.31 22.53 -6.56
CA ASP A 192 -9.44 23.34 -6.09
C ASP A 192 -9.22 23.96 -4.69
N ARG A 193 -8.04 23.73 -4.10
CA ARG A 193 -7.65 24.19 -2.76
C ARG A 193 -6.49 25.19 -2.75
N GLY A 194 -5.95 25.53 -3.93
CA GLY A 194 -4.81 26.44 -4.06
C GLY A 194 -5.24 27.85 -4.46
N GLU A 195 -4.80 28.85 -3.71
CA GLU A 195 -4.92 30.26 -4.10
C GLU A 195 -3.68 30.69 -4.90
N VAL A 196 -3.86 31.31 -6.06
CA VAL A 196 -2.74 31.88 -6.84
C VAL A 196 -2.28 33.18 -6.18
N ILE A 197 -1.00 33.25 -5.81
CA ILE A 197 -0.42 34.41 -5.13
C ILE A 197 -0.56 35.65 -6.03
N GLY A 198 -1.10 36.73 -5.48
CA GLY A 198 -1.34 37.97 -6.21
C GLY A 198 -2.47 37.91 -7.25
N GLY A 199 -3.16 36.77 -7.40
CA GLY A 199 -4.31 36.61 -8.30
C GLY A 199 -3.99 36.76 -9.80
N ASP A 200 -2.73 36.56 -10.20
CA ASP A 200 -2.27 36.80 -11.56
C ASP A 200 -1.18 35.79 -11.97
N LEU A 201 -1.56 34.79 -12.77
CA LEU A 201 -0.63 33.78 -13.30
C LEU A 201 0.48 34.38 -14.17
N GLY A 202 0.25 35.54 -14.81
CA GLY A 202 1.26 36.21 -15.63
C GLY A 202 2.39 36.85 -14.84
N LYS A 203 2.20 37.07 -13.53
CA LYS A 203 3.26 37.53 -12.62
C LYS A 203 4.05 36.37 -12.00
N CYS A 204 3.42 35.20 -11.89
CA CYS A 204 4.00 34.02 -11.25
C CYS A 204 4.75 33.11 -12.23
N PHE A 205 4.32 33.07 -13.50
CA PHE A 205 4.83 32.17 -14.52
C PHE A 205 5.18 32.90 -15.82
N ASP A 206 6.08 32.34 -16.62
CA ASP A 206 6.40 32.88 -17.94
C ASP A 206 5.33 32.47 -18.97
N VAL A 207 4.22 33.21 -19.02
CA VAL A 207 3.08 32.90 -19.89
C VAL A 207 3.38 33.14 -21.37
N GLU A 208 4.28 34.06 -21.73
CA GLU A 208 4.63 34.36 -23.14
C GLU A 208 6.03 33.88 -23.53
N LEU A 209 6.67 33.00 -22.73
CA LEU A 209 8.00 32.40 -22.96
C LEU A 209 9.04 33.38 -23.54
N VAL A 210 9.45 34.37 -22.72
CA VAL A 210 10.48 35.34 -23.11
C VAL A 210 11.88 34.74 -22.96
N SER A 211 12.81 35.11 -23.83
CA SER A 211 14.21 34.69 -23.79
C SER A 211 15.02 35.55 -22.82
N GLU A 212 14.80 35.33 -21.52
CA GLU A 212 15.54 35.96 -20.42
C GLU A 212 16.51 34.96 -19.78
N PRO A 213 17.66 35.43 -19.22
CA PRO A 213 18.57 34.56 -18.50
C PRO A 213 17.90 33.97 -17.25
N MET A 214 18.15 32.68 -17.00
CA MET A 214 17.71 31.95 -15.82
C MET A 214 18.81 31.01 -15.34
N LEU A 215 18.78 30.68 -14.05
CA LEU A 215 19.71 29.70 -13.49
C LEU A 215 19.35 28.30 -13.96
N GLN A 216 20.34 27.44 -14.09
CA GLN A 216 20.20 26.01 -14.34
C GLN A 216 21.06 25.23 -13.34
N TYR A 217 20.52 24.14 -12.79
CA TYR A 217 21.28 23.25 -11.90
C TYR A 217 22.56 22.75 -12.56
N SER A 218 23.60 22.53 -11.76
CA SER A 218 24.87 22.00 -12.25
C SER A 218 24.70 20.58 -12.79
N HIS A 219 25.35 20.30 -13.93
CA HIS A 219 25.51 18.97 -14.49
C HIS A 219 26.94 18.42 -14.34
N GLU A 220 27.74 19.00 -13.44
CA GLU A 220 29.12 18.57 -13.22
C GLU A 220 29.21 17.16 -12.64
N ASP A 221 28.32 16.80 -11.72
CA ASP A 221 28.22 15.43 -11.18
C ASP A 221 27.31 14.56 -12.06
N PRO A 222 27.86 13.60 -12.83
CA PRO A 222 27.07 12.71 -13.67
C PRO A 222 26.24 11.69 -12.87
N ASN A 223 26.54 11.47 -11.58
CA ASN A 223 25.79 10.55 -10.74
C ASN A 223 24.53 11.17 -10.15
N ARG A 224 24.41 12.50 -10.20
CA ARG A 224 23.25 13.22 -9.67
C ARG A 224 22.12 13.19 -10.68
N THR A 225 21.15 12.33 -10.44
CA THR A 225 20.02 12.09 -11.36
C THR A 225 18.72 12.77 -10.96
N VAL A 226 18.63 13.21 -9.70
CA VAL A 226 17.41 13.80 -9.13
C VAL A 226 17.78 14.93 -8.18
N VAL A 227 16.90 15.93 -8.04
CA VAL A 227 17.10 17.07 -7.14
C VAL A 227 15.87 17.39 -6.31
N ASN A 228 16.09 17.86 -5.09
CA ASN A 228 15.07 18.48 -4.28
C ASN A 228 15.02 20.00 -4.57
N PRO A 229 14.00 20.50 -5.30
CA PRO A 229 13.93 21.92 -5.66
C PRO A 229 13.71 22.82 -4.45
N TYR A 230 13.07 22.34 -3.38
CA TYR A 230 12.70 23.16 -2.22
C TYR A 230 13.91 23.79 -1.51
N ILE A 231 15.09 23.17 -1.60
CA ILE A 231 16.35 23.69 -1.08
C ILE A 231 16.71 25.02 -1.73
N HIS A 232 16.53 25.14 -3.05
CA HIS A 232 16.80 26.36 -3.81
C HIS A 232 15.93 27.53 -3.35
N PHE A 233 14.72 27.23 -2.88
CA PHE A 233 13.74 28.22 -2.40
C PHE A 233 13.71 28.31 -0.87
N GLY A 234 14.83 28.01 -0.23
CA GLY A 234 15.08 28.29 1.18
C GLY A 234 14.64 27.20 2.18
N GLN A 235 14.04 26.11 1.70
CA GLN A 235 13.53 25.02 2.52
C GLN A 235 14.40 23.76 2.41
N ARG A 236 15.42 23.67 3.28
CA ARG A 236 16.41 22.58 3.23
C ARG A 236 15.91 21.23 3.72
N SER A 237 14.88 21.22 4.56
CA SER A 237 14.39 20.01 5.23
C SER A 237 13.02 19.55 4.76
N VAL A 238 12.44 20.26 3.79
CA VAL A 238 11.18 19.90 3.11
C VAL A 238 11.54 19.26 1.79
N TRP A 239 10.84 18.19 1.40
CA TRP A 239 11.03 17.54 0.11
C TRP A 239 9.70 17.31 -0.60
N PRO A 240 9.68 17.32 -1.95
CA PRO A 240 8.48 17.07 -2.70
C PRO A 240 8.06 15.61 -2.66
N ARG A 241 6.74 15.36 -2.70
CA ARG A 241 6.20 14.02 -2.91
C ARG A 241 6.77 13.42 -4.20
N GLY A 242 7.35 12.23 -4.09
CA GLY A 242 7.94 11.52 -5.22
C GLY A 242 9.44 11.72 -5.38
N LEU A 243 10.10 12.41 -4.45
CA LEU A 243 11.55 12.35 -4.32
C LEU A 243 11.93 10.95 -3.79
N PRO A 244 12.90 10.24 -4.37
CA PRO A 244 13.38 8.98 -3.80
C PRO A 244 13.85 9.18 -2.36
N LEU A 245 13.41 8.31 -1.45
CA LEU A 245 13.69 8.46 0.00
C LEU A 245 15.18 8.42 0.31
N GLU A 246 15.98 7.74 -0.51
CA GLU A 246 17.45 7.74 -0.42
C GLU A 246 18.08 9.12 -0.66
N ASN A 247 17.41 10.03 -1.39
CA ASN A 247 17.89 11.38 -1.70
C ASN A 247 17.37 12.45 -0.72
N VAL A 248 16.42 12.13 0.16
CA VAL A 248 15.86 13.08 1.14
C VAL A 248 16.92 13.62 2.11
N GLY A 249 18.02 12.87 2.32
CA GLY A 249 19.14 13.29 3.17
C GLY A 249 20.03 14.39 2.58
N GLU A 250 19.87 14.73 1.30
CA GLU A 250 20.63 15.78 0.64
C GLU A 250 20.05 17.16 0.98
N ILE A 251 20.64 17.85 1.96
CA ILE A 251 20.12 19.14 2.48
C ILE A 251 20.96 20.35 2.09
N ASN A 252 22.05 20.13 1.35
CA ASN A 252 22.97 21.18 0.96
C ASN A 252 22.43 21.94 -0.26
N HIS A 253 22.65 23.26 -0.28
CA HIS A 253 22.36 24.07 -1.46
C HIS A 253 23.41 23.80 -2.55
N GLU A 254 23.07 24.16 -3.77
CA GLU A 254 23.99 24.07 -4.90
C GLU A 254 25.23 24.94 -4.69
N GLU A 255 26.42 24.40 -4.94
CA GLU A 255 27.67 25.18 -4.85
C GLU A 255 27.73 26.27 -5.91
N PHE A 256 27.27 25.97 -7.13
CA PHE A 256 27.17 26.91 -8.23
C PHE A 256 26.11 26.46 -9.23
N TYR A 257 25.55 27.41 -9.95
CA TYR A 257 24.63 27.19 -11.07
C TYR A 257 25.32 27.50 -12.39
N THR A 258 24.69 27.09 -13.48
CA THR A 258 24.97 27.64 -14.81
C THR A 258 23.86 28.60 -15.22
N GLU A 259 24.06 29.35 -16.30
CA GLU A 259 23.07 30.29 -16.83
C GLU A 259 22.59 29.83 -18.22
N VAL A 260 21.28 29.79 -18.42
CA VAL A 260 20.65 29.47 -19.70
C VAL A 260 19.63 30.53 -20.08
N PHE A 261 19.36 30.68 -21.37
CA PHE A 261 18.30 31.57 -21.85
C PHE A 261 16.96 30.83 -21.92
N GLY A 262 15.91 31.51 -21.46
CA GLY A 262 14.52 31.06 -21.55
C GLY A 262 14.01 30.93 -22.99
N GLY A 263 12.78 30.44 -23.09
CA GLY A 263 12.05 30.15 -24.34
C GLY A 263 11.71 28.67 -24.54
N LYS A 264 12.21 27.78 -23.66
CA LYS A 264 12.04 26.32 -23.77
C LYS A 264 11.51 25.64 -22.49
N GLN A 265 11.11 26.43 -21.51
CA GLN A 265 10.46 26.00 -20.27
C GLN A 265 8.98 25.66 -20.51
N PHE A 266 8.72 24.63 -21.32
CA PHE A 266 7.36 24.25 -21.73
C PHE A 266 6.52 23.67 -20.58
N ILE A 267 7.17 23.22 -19.51
CA ILE A 267 6.53 22.79 -18.26
C ILE A 267 7.14 23.62 -17.14
N GLN A 268 6.29 24.34 -16.41
CA GLN A 268 6.69 25.24 -15.33
C GLN A 268 6.04 24.77 -14.03
N GLN A 269 6.84 24.25 -13.10
CA GLN A 269 6.38 23.81 -11.78
C GLN A 269 6.44 24.99 -10.81
N GLY A 270 5.29 25.40 -10.28
CA GLY A 270 5.22 26.40 -9.23
C GLY A 270 5.38 25.78 -7.85
N ILE A 271 5.98 26.51 -6.92
CA ILE A 271 6.02 26.15 -5.50
C ILE A 271 4.76 26.65 -4.79
N SER A 272 4.28 25.87 -3.83
CA SER A 272 3.14 26.25 -3.00
C SER A 272 3.61 26.56 -1.58
N ASN A 273 3.32 27.78 -1.10
CA ASN A 273 3.34 28.10 0.31
C ASN A 273 2.18 27.37 1.03
N GLY A 274 2.19 27.38 2.37
CA GLY A 274 1.17 26.70 3.16
C GLY A 274 1.51 25.21 3.32
N LEU A 275 0.71 24.36 2.67
CA LEU A 275 0.97 22.93 2.49
C LEU A 275 1.55 22.67 1.08
N PRO A 276 2.89 22.62 0.94
CA PRO A 276 3.53 22.22 -0.31
C PRO A 276 3.18 20.78 -0.70
N ASP A 277 3.53 20.36 -1.93
CA ASP A 277 3.41 18.95 -2.29
C ASP A 277 4.44 18.16 -1.49
N VAL A 278 3.99 17.37 -0.53
CA VAL A 278 4.84 16.59 0.37
C VAL A 278 4.23 15.21 0.50
N ASP A 279 5.06 14.18 0.63
CA ASP A 279 4.57 12.82 0.81
C ASP A 279 4.00 12.60 2.23
N SER A 280 3.28 11.50 2.38
CA SER A 280 2.74 11.06 3.67
C SER A 280 3.84 10.90 4.73
N VAL A 281 5.05 10.49 4.34
CA VAL A 281 6.19 10.35 5.27
C VAL A 281 6.55 11.71 5.87
N PHE A 282 6.76 12.74 5.06
CA PHE A 282 6.99 14.11 5.51
C PHE A 282 5.81 14.59 6.35
N TYR A 283 4.59 14.46 5.84
CA TYR A 283 3.41 15.01 6.52
C TYR A 283 3.24 14.42 7.92
N PHE A 284 3.29 13.09 8.05
CA PHE A 284 3.09 12.42 9.34
C PHE A 284 4.29 12.56 10.28
N THR A 285 5.52 12.67 9.75
CA THR A 285 6.72 12.86 10.58
C THR A 285 6.93 14.30 11.05
N ARG A 286 6.38 15.30 10.33
CA ARG A 286 6.60 16.73 10.63
C ARG A 286 5.40 17.44 11.24
N LYS A 287 4.20 16.85 11.19
CA LYS A 287 2.97 17.44 11.77
C LYS A 287 2.87 17.15 13.27
N THR A 288 3.38 18.07 14.08
CA THR A 288 3.45 17.95 15.54
C THR A 288 2.25 18.56 16.26
N THR A 289 1.58 19.57 15.68
CA THR A 289 0.46 20.32 16.30
C THR A 289 -0.89 20.02 15.63
N LEU A 290 -1.99 20.43 16.28
CA LEU A 290 -3.34 20.48 15.68
C LEU A 290 -3.46 21.61 14.63
N GLU A 291 -2.49 22.51 14.56
CA GLU A 291 -2.44 23.59 13.59
C GLU A 291 -1.97 23.06 12.23
N GLY A 292 -2.49 23.67 11.16
CA GLY A 292 -2.10 23.31 9.80
C GLY A 292 -0.68 23.78 9.46
N PHE A 293 0.01 23.07 8.57
CA PHE A 293 1.27 23.55 8.02
C PHE A 293 1.11 24.91 7.31
N ASP A 294 2.01 25.85 7.63
CA ASP A 294 2.20 27.10 6.86
C ASP A 294 3.68 27.30 6.49
N VAL A 295 4.19 26.43 5.60
CA VAL A 295 5.56 26.52 5.08
C VAL A 295 5.69 27.73 4.16
N LYS A 296 6.75 28.53 4.35
CA LYS A 296 7.08 29.67 3.47
C LYS A 296 8.34 29.38 2.67
N PHE A 297 8.31 29.70 1.39
CA PHE A 297 9.45 29.64 0.49
C PHE A 297 9.96 31.04 0.13
N ASP A 298 11.21 31.13 -0.34
CA ASP A 298 11.85 32.40 -0.70
C ASP A 298 11.25 32.93 -2.00
N GLU A 299 10.46 34.01 -1.89
CA GLU A 299 9.81 34.66 -3.03
C GLU A 299 10.78 35.44 -3.92
N HIS A 300 11.99 35.73 -3.44
CA HIS A 300 13.02 36.46 -4.20
C HIS A 300 14.03 35.52 -4.87
N ALA A 301 13.95 34.21 -4.62
CA ALA A 301 14.81 33.25 -5.29
C ALA A 301 14.49 33.22 -6.81
N PRO A 302 15.52 33.22 -7.67
CA PRO A 302 15.32 33.17 -9.12
C PRO A 302 14.67 31.85 -9.55
N LYS A 303 13.96 31.87 -10.68
CA LYS A 303 13.52 30.62 -11.33
C LYS A 303 14.73 29.78 -11.75
N VAL A 304 14.62 28.46 -11.63
CA VAL A 304 15.72 27.52 -11.92
C VAL A 304 15.27 26.41 -12.88
N ALA A 305 16.05 26.18 -13.92
CA ALA A 305 15.84 25.15 -14.93
C ALA A 305 16.58 23.84 -14.60
N LEU A 306 16.03 22.72 -15.07
CA LEU A 306 16.71 21.43 -14.99
C LEU A 306 17.56 21.20 -16.24
N PRO A 307 18.84 20.83 -16.11
CA PRO A 307 19.59 20.29 -17.23
C PRO A 307 19.02 18.92 -17.60
N GLN A 308 19.36 18.43 -18.80
CA GLN A 308 19.09 17.04 -19.16
C GLN A 308 19.70 16.09 -18.12
N GLY A 309 19.23 14.86 -18.00
CA GLY A 309 19.78 13.87 -17.05
C GLY A 309 19.51 14.12 -15.57
N VAL A 310 18.99 15.29 -15.21
CA VAL A 310 18.53 15.61 -13.86
C VAL A 310 17.02 15.76 -13.91
N MET A 311 16.32 15.14 -12.96
CA MET A 311 14.86 15.16 -12.87
C MET A 311 14.38 15.64 -11.50
N LEU A 312 13.09 15.97 -11.39
CA LEU A 312 12.41 16.18 -10.11
C LEU A 312 10.94 15.72 -10.18
N PRO A 313 10.25 15.56 -9.05
CA PRO A 313 8.81 15.28 -9.06
C PRO A 313 8.02 16.49 -9.57
N VAL A 314 7.14 16.26 -10.55
CA VAL A 314 6.21 17.29 -11.05
C VAL A 314 4.80 16.89 -10.65
N ASN A 315 4.05 17.84 -10.09
CA ASN A 315 2.70 17.59 -9.61
C ASN A 315 1.62 18.06 -10.59
N SER A 316 0.38 17.71 -10.28
CA SER A 316 -0.79 18.10 -11.06
C SER A 316 -1.61 19.22 -10.43
N PHE A 317 -1.05 20.09 -9.59
CA PHE A 317 -1.88 21.06 -8.89
C PHE A 317 -1.38 22.50 -8.85
N ASN A 318 -0.13 22.73 -9.26
CA ASN A 318 0.44 24.06 -9.41
C ASN A 318 1.46 24.06 -10.55
N THR A 319 1.01 23.68 -11.75
CA THR A 319 1.91 23.46 -12.89
C THR A 319 1.34 24.07 -14.16
N LEU A 320 2.12 24.94 -14.81
CA LEU A 320 1.74 25.55 -16.08
C LEU A 320 2.36 24.77 -17.25
N TYR A 321 1.51 24.38 -18.21
CA TYR A 321 1.89 23.72 -19.45
C TYR A 321 1.66 24.66 -20.64
N HIS A 322 2.65 24.71 -21.53
CA HIS A 322 2.53 25.31 -22.85
C HIS A 322 2.11 24.26 -23.88
N SER A 323 1.51 24.70 -24.99
CA SER A 323 1.02 23.82 -26.06
C SER A 323 2.06 22.81 -26.55
N SER A 324 3.35 23.19 -26.62
CA SER A 324 4.46 22.28 -26.96
C SER A 324 4.59 21.05 -26.05
N ALA A 325 3.99 21.05 -24.85
CA ALA A 325 4.06 19.98 -23.87
C ALA A 325 2.69 19.39 -23.49
N PHE A 326 1.59 19.72 -24.19
CA PHE A 326 0.26 19.19 -23.86
C PHE A 326 0.13 17.67 -23.95
N TRP A 327 0.93 17.02 -24.79
CA TRP A 327 1.02 15.56 -24.80
C TRP A 327 1.43 14.98 -23.43
N GLY A 328 2.15 15.76 -22.61
CA GLY A 328 2.60 15.41 -21.27
C GLY A 328 1.56 15.60 -20.15
N LEU A 329 0.33 16.05 -20.47
CA LEU A 329 -0.75 16.22 -19.49
C LEU A 329 -1.45 14.90 -19.10
N MET A 330 -1.13 13.79 -19.79
CA MET A 330 -1.74 12.48 -19.56
C MET A 330 -1.47 11.95 -18.15
N LEU A 331 -2.52 11.69 -17.37
CA LEU A 331 -2.43 11.09 -16.04
C LEU A 331 -2.66 9.58 -16.09
N PRO A 332 -1.67 8.72 -15.79
CA PRO A 332 -1.81 7.27 -15.74
C PRO A 332 -2.97 6.80 -14.83
N VAL A 333 -3.65 5.74 -15.25
CA VAL A 333 -4.89 5.22 -14.65
C VAL A 333 -4.73 3.88 -13.92
N SER A 334 -3.65 3.12 -14.17
CA SER A 334 -3.47 1.79 -13.53
C SER A 334 -2.62 1.82 -12.26
N VAL A 335 -1.99 2.95 -11.98
CA VAL A 335 -1.27 3.23 -10.72
C VAL A 335 -2.18 3.95 -9.72
N SER A 336 -1.77 4.03 -8.45
CA SER A 336 -2.53 4.81 -7.48
C SER A 336 -2.71 6.27 -7.92
N SER A 337 -3.84 6.89 -7.59
CA SER A 337 -4.08 8.30 -7.93
C SER A 337 -2.96 9.20 -7.37
N MET A 338 -2.39 8.85 -6.22
CA MET A 338 -1.29 9.57 -5.57
C MET A 338 0.09 9.32 -6.21
N ALA A 339 0.23 8.36 -7.11
CA ALA A 339 1.44 8.14 -7.91
C ALA A 339 1.31 8.67 -9.35
N SER A 340 0.07 8.82 -9.85
CA SER A 340 -0.25 9.16 -11.24
C SER A 340 0.45 10.42 -11.74
N ASP A 341 0.33 11.53 -11.01
CA ASP A 341 0.91 12.80 -11.44
C ASP A 341 2.44 12.83 -11.37
N VAL A 342 3.04 12.23 -10.34
CA VAL A 342 4.49 12.10 -10.21
C VAL A 342 5.08 11.24 -11.33
N LEU A 343 4.48 10.07 -11.61
CA LEU A 343 4.93 9.19 -12.70
C LEU A 343 4.79 9.89 -14.05
N ARG A 344 3.67 10.59 -14.29
CA ARG A 344 3.50 11.49 -15.44
C ARG A 344 4.61 12.53 -15.51
N GLY A 345 5.00 13.11 -14.38
CA GLY A 345 6.04 14.11 -14.29
C GLY A 345 7.40 13.61 -14.79
N TYR A 346 7.84 12.44 -14.33
CA TYR A 346 9.10 11.84 -14.76
C TYR A 346 9.05 11.37 -16.22
N TRP A 347 7.96 10.72 -16.63
CA TRP A 347 7.72 10.31 -18.02
C TRP A 347 7.73 11.51 -18.98
N GLY A 348 7.03 12.59 -18.61
CA GLY A 348 6.96 13.83 -19.37
C GLY A 348 8.33 14.51 -19.48
N GLN A 349 9.09 14.61 -18.38
CA GLN A 349 10.45 15.18 -18.39
C GLN A 349 11.37 14.45 -19.37
N ARG A 350 11.36 13.11 -19.36
CA ARG A 350 12.21 12.33 -20.27
C ARG A 350 11.89 12.60 -21.73
N LEU A 351 10.62 12.63 -22.09
CA LEU A 351 10.17 12.88 -23.47
C LEU A 351 10.37 14.35 -23.88
N LEU A 352 10.33 15.28 -22.93
CA LEU A 352 10.52 16.71 -23.17
C LEU A 352 11.92 17.01 -23.72
N TRP A 353 12.92 16.20 -23.35
CA TRP A 353 14.28 16.31 -23.88
C TRP A 353 14.35 16.04 -25.38
N GLU A 354 13.46 15.22 -25.95
CA GLU A 354 13.40 14.98 -27.41
C GLU A 354 13.00 16.25 -28.20
N LEU A 355 12.41 17.23 -27.51
CA LEU A 355 12.02 18.54 -28.06
C LEU A 355 13.05 19.64 -27.74
N GLY A 356 14.11 19.31 -27.01
CA GLY A 356 15.04 20.28 -26.43
C GLY A 356 14.41 21.20 -25.37
N GLY A 357 13.22 20.85 -24.88
CA GLY A 357 12.55 21.53 -23.78
C GLY A 357 13.05 21.04 -22.42
N TYR A 358 12.70 21.77 -21.37
CA TYR A 358 13.02 21.42 -19.99
C TYR A 358 11.93 21.87 -19.03
N VAL A 359 11.93 21.26 -17.84
CA VAL A 359 11.15 21.73 -16.70
C VAL A 359 11.91 22.89 -16.04
N ALA A 360 11.19 23.92 -15.64
CA ALA A 360 11.70 24.97 -14.76
C ALA A 360 10.82 25.09 -13.51
N VAL A 361 11.46 25.35 -12.37
CA VAL A 361 10.78 25.57 -11.09
C VAL A 361 10.76 27.07 -10.80
N TYR A 362 9.59 27.56 -10.40
CA TYR A 362 9.33 28.95 -10.10
C TYR A 362 9.24 29.17 -8.59
N PRO A 363 9.56 30.38 -8.10
CA PRO A 363 9.32 30.77 -6.71
C PRO A 363 7.85 30.58 -6.34
N PRO A 364 7.48 30.62 -5.04
CA PRO A 364 6.11 30.37 -4.61
C PRO A 364 5.06 31.13 -5.45
N THR A 365 4.21 30.36 -6.15
CA THR A 365 3.16 30.86 -7.05
C THR A 365 1.76 30.63 -6.49
N ALA A 366 1.61 29.72 -5.53
CA ALA A 366 0.34 29.39 -4.90
C ALA A 366 0.47 29.32 -3.37
N HIS A 367 -0.67 29.43 -2.68
CA HIS A 367 -0.80 29.14 -1.25
C HIS A 367 -1.90 28.09 -1.07
N ARG A 368 -1.59 26.99 -0.37
CA ARG A 368 -2.53 25.92 -0.05
C ARG A 368 -2.68 25.82 1.44
N PHE A 369 -3.90 25.91 1.95
CA PHE A 369 -4.16 25.79 3.38
C PHE A 369 -4.20 24.30 3.80
N ASP A 370 -3.48 23.95 4.86
CA ASP A 370 -3.57 22.60 5.46
C ASP A 370 -4.86 22.44 6.26
N ARG A 371 -5.94 22.08 5.56
CA ARG A 371 -7.26 21.75 6.13
C ARG A 371 -7.57 20.25 6.05
N ILE A 372 -6.56 19.42 5.80
CA ILE A 372 -6.70 18.04 5.30
C ILE A 372 -6.42 17.02 6.42
N GLU A 373 -7.15 15.89 6.40
CA GLU A 373 -6.70 14.62 6.99
C GLU A 373 -5.74 13.97 5.99
N ALA A 374 -4.47 13.78 6.38
CA ALA A 374 -3.45 13.30 5.44
C ALA A 374 -3.81 11.98 4.75
N TYR A 375 -3.27 11.85 3.54
CA TYR A 375 -3.44 10.66 2.72
C TYR A 375 -2.76 9.44 3.36
N PRO A 376 -3.39 8.26 3.34
CA PRO A 376 -2.79 7.05 3.90
C PRO A 376 -1.51 6.68 3.15
N PHE A 377 -0.44 6.33 3.88
CA PHE A 377 0.82 5.84 3.31
C PHE A 377 0.63 4.67 2.33
N ALA A 378 -0.39 3.83 2.56
CA ALA A 378 -0.74 2.71 1.69
C ALA A 378 -1.06 3.14 0.25
N GLU A 379 -1.60 4.35 0.06
CA GLU A 379 -1.92 4.89 -1.27
C GLU A 379 -0.68 5.43 -2.01
N GLU A 380 0.44 5.63 -1.32
CA GLU A 380 1.71 6.09 -1.89
C GLU A 380 2.75 4.96 -2.01
N LYS A 381 2.38 3.70 -1.73
CA LYS A 381 3.33 2.58 -1.73
C LYS A 381 4.08 2.44 -3.06
N ASP A 382 3.38 2.62 -4.19
CA ASP A 382 3.97 2.49 -5.52
C ASP A 382 5.04 3.56 -5.79
N LEU A 383 4.90 4.72 -5.16
CA LEU A 383 5.82 5.85 -5.26
C LEU A 383 7.17 5.53 -4.60
N HIS A 384 7.11 5.14 -3.32
CA HIS A 384 8.30 4.93 -2.48
C HIS A 384 9.14 3.73 -2.93
N VAL A 385 8.53 2.76 -3.62
CA VAL A 385 9.21 1.55 -4.11
C VAL A 385 9.79 1.74 -5.52
N ASN A 386 9.07 2.40 -6.43
CA ASN A 386 9.41 2.35 -7.85
C ASN A 386 10.12 3.59 -8.41
N VAL A 387 10.00 4.77 -7.78
CA VAL A 387 10.48 6.01 -8.41
C VAL A 387 12.00 6.00 -8.64
N GLY A 388 12.80 5.53 -7.69
CA GLY A 388 14.26 5.40 -7.88
C GLY A 388 14.63 4.45 -9.04
N ARG A 389 13.86 3.37 -9.23
CA ARG A 389 14.02 2.43 -10.36
C ARG A 389 13.60 3.07 -11.68
N LEU A 390 12.50 3.83 -11.67
CA LEU A 390 11.95 4.53 -12.84
C LEU A 390 12.94 5.58 -13.37
N ILE A 391 13.52 6.41 -12.51
CA ILE A 391 14.47 7.45 -12.91
C ILE A 391 15.67 6.81 -13.63
N LYS A 392 16.26 5.75 -13.05
CA LYS A 392 17.37 5.01 -13.66
C LYS A 392 17.01 4.45 -15.03
N PHE A 393 15.81 3.86 -15.16
CA PHE A 393 15.31 3.35 -16.44
C PHE A 393 15.15 4.48 -17.48
N LEU A 394 14.49 5.58 -17.12
CA LEU A 394 14.21 6.69 -18.05
C LEU A 394 15.48 7.33 -18.59
N LEU A 395 16.53 7.43 -17.77
CA LEU A 395 17.82 8.01 -18.17
C LEU A 395 18.55 7.19 -19.24
N VAL A 396 18.44 5.86 -19.17
CA VAL A 396 19.11 4.94 -20.09
C VAL A 396 18.24 4.65 -21.32
N TRP A 397 16.92 4.81 -21.22
CA TRP A 397 15.99 4.53 -22.32
C TRP A 397 16.30 5.34 -23.60
N ARG A 398 16.20 4.69 -24.76
CA ARG A 398 16.40 5.26 -26.10
C ARG A 398 15.33 4.73 -27.05
N SER A 399 15.07 5.47 -28.14
CA SER A 399 14.11 5.08 -29.17
C SER A 399 14.54 5.53 -30.56
N GLU A 400 14.43 4.62 -31.52
CA GLU A 400 14.73 4.84 -32.95
C GLU A 400 13.55 5.43 -33.74
N LYS A 401 12.40 5.68 -33.09
CA LYS A 401 11.21 6.22 -33.76
C LYS A 401 11.42 7.68 -34.22
N HIS A 402 10.78 8.07 -35.32
CA HIS A 402 11.01 9.36 -35.96
C HIS A 402 9.95 10.43 -35.62
N SER A 403 8.79 10.04 -35.10
CA SER A 403 7.77 10.99 -34.61
C SER A 403 7.70 10.98 -33.09
N LEU A 404 7.29 12.11 -32.50
CA LEU A 404 7.15 12.21 -31.05
C LEU A 404 6.12 11.20 -30.55
N PHE A 405 4.96 11.09 -31.21
CA PHE A 405 3.89 10.20 -30.75
C PHE A 405 4.28 8.72 -30.79
N GLU A 406 5.09 8.31 -31.77
CA GLU A 406 5.65 6.96 -31.78
C GLU A 406 6.66 6.75 -30.65
N LYS A 407 7.52 7.74 -30.36
CA LYS A 407 8.45 7.69 -29.21
C LYS A 407 7.68 7.62 -27.88
N ILE A 408 6.58 8.37 -27.75
CA ILE A 408 5.71 8.33 -26.57
C ILE A 408 5.14 6.92 -26.38
N LEU A 409 4.55 6.33 -27.43
CA LEU A 409 4.06 4.95 -27.35
C LEU A 409 5.16 3.93 -27.08
N ASP A 410 6.36 4.14 -27.63
CA ASP A 410 7.53 3.27 -27.40
C ASP A 410 7.96 3.28 -25.94
N LEU A 411 8.09 4.48 -25.35
CA LEU A 411 8.41 4.61 -23.94
C LEU A 411 7.31 4.01 -23.07
N SER A 412 6.05 4.27 -23.40
CA SER A 412 4.93 3.75 -22.62
C SER A 412 4.79 2.23 -22.68
N PHE A 413 5.14 1.64 -23.82
CA PHE A 413 5.22 0.19 -23.99
C PHE A 413 6.35 -0.39 -23.12
N ALA A 414 7.56 0.16 -23.22
CA ALA A 414 8.70 -0.30 -22.42
C ALA A 414 8.45 -0.13 -20.91
N MET A 415 7.78 0.94 -20.50
CA MET A 415 7.39 1.11 -19.09
C MET A 415 6.37 0.07 -18.61
N ALA A 416 5.49 -0.41 -19.49
CA ALA A 416 4.56 -1.48 -19.17
C ALA A 416 5.26 -2.84 -19.08
N GLU A 417 6.24 -3.11 -19.95
CA GLU A 417 7.07 -4.32 -19.89
C GLU A 417 7.89 -4.40 -18.60
N GLU A 418 8.47 -3.27 -18.17
CA GLU A 418 9.25 -3.17 -16.93
C GLU A 418 8.38 -3.12 -15.66
N GLY A 419 7.05 -3.10 -15.80
CA GLY A 419 6.10 -3.11 -14.69
C GLY A 419 6.08 -1.82 -13.87
N PHE A 420 6.32 -0.66 -14.49
CA PHE A 420 6.06 0.64 -13.85
C PHE A 420 4.57 1.00 -13.89
N TRP A 421 3.86 0.51 -14.89
CA TRP A 421 2.41 0.53 -15.01
C TRP A 421 1.93 -0.67 -15.84
N THR A 422 0.62 -0.84 -16.01
CA THR A 422 0.05 -2.02 -16.70
C THR A 422 -0.29 -1.76 -18.17
N GLU A 423 -0.74 -2.81 -18.89
CA GLU A 423 -1.28 -2.69 -20.25
C GLU A 423 -2.45 -1.67 -20.34
N GLN A 424 -3.18 -1.46 -19.25
CA GLN A 424 -4.25 -0.45 -19.21
C GLN A 424 -3.71 0.96 -19.50
N ASP A 425 -2.53 1.31 -18.99
CA ASP A 425 -1.89 2.60 -19.25
C ASP A 425 -1.33 2.71 -20.67
N LEU A 426 -0.90 1.60 -21.26
CA LEU A 426 -0.53 1.56 -22.68
C LEU A 426 -1.75 1.79 -23.59
N LYS A 427 -2.89 1.16 -23.30
CA LYS A 427 -4.17 1.39 -24.00
C LYS A 427 -4.65 2.83 -23.80
N PHE A 428 -4.53 3.35 -22.59
CA PHE A 428 -4.87 4.73 -22.26
C PHE A 428 -3.98 5.73 -23.01
N THR A 429 -2.66 5.51 -23.06
CA THR A 429 -1.71 6.34 -23.83
C THR A 429 -2.10 6.36 -25.31
N SER A 430 -2.45 5.20 -25.87
CA SER A 430 -2.94 5.09 -27.26
C SER A 430 -4.22 5.90 -27.48
N ALA A 431 -5.19 5.81 -26.57
CA ALA A 431 -6.42 6.60 -26.64
C ALA A 431 -6.13 8.11 -26.52
N TRP A 432 -5.26 8.50 -25.59
CA TRP A 432 -4.84 9.88 -25.35
C TRP A 432 -4.22 10.52 -26.60
N LEU A 433 -3.25 9.86 -27.23
CA LEU A 433 -2.59 10.38 -28.43
C LEU A 433 -3.55 10.48 -29.63
N GLN A 434 -4.46 9.52 -29.77
CA GLN A 434 -5.50 9.59 -30.81
C GLN A 434 -6.47 10.74 -30.56
N ASP A 435 -6.87 10.95 -29.30
CA ASP A 435 -7.77 12.04 -28.93
C ASP A 435 -7.10 13.40 -29.09
N LEU A 436 -5.80 13.54 -28.83
CA LEU A 436 -5.04 14.76 -29.14
C LEU A 436 -5.16 15.14 -30.62
N ILE A 437 -4.94 14.19 -31.54
CA ILE A 437 -5.12 14.42 -32.98
C ILE A 437 -6.58 14.78 -33.27
N THR A 438 -7.52 14.09 -32.62
CA THR A 438 -8.95 14.28 -32.78
C THR A 438 -9.41 15.67 -32.37
N VAL A 439 -8.82 16.26 -31.33
CA VAL A 439 -9.11 17.64 -30.89
C VAL A 439 -8.28 18.70 -31.63
N GLY A 440 -7.52 18.30 -32.66
CA GLY A 440 -6.76 19.22 -33.51
C GLY A 440 -5.36 19.58 -32.99
N TYR A 441 -4.85 18.88 -31.98
CA TYR A 441 -3.50 19.10 -31.47
C TYR A 441 -2.44 18.63 -32.49
N GLN A 442 -1.47 19.49 -32.76
CA GLN A 442 -0.35 19.19 -33.63
C GLN A 442 0.87 18.81 -32.79
N GLN A 443 1.42 17.61 -33.04
CA GLN A 443 2.63 17.18 -32.35
C GLN A 443 3.81 18.12 -32.69
N PRO A 444 4.63 18.52 -31.70
CA PRO A 444 5.78 19.38 -31.94
C PRO A 444 6.90 18.65 -32.69
N ARG A 445 7.78 19.42 -33.33
CA ARG A 445 8.94 18.87 -34.06
C ARG A 445 10.00 18.38 -33.09
N LEU A 446 10.53 17.19 -33.35
CA LEU A 446 11.69 16.67 -32.65
C LEU A 446 12.93 17.53 -32.94
N MET A 447 13.77 17.72 -31.92
CA MET A 447 15.11 18.26 -32.11
C MET A 447 16.09 17.09 -32.29
N SER A 448 17.03 17.22 -33.24
CA SER A 448 18.15 16.28 -33.36
C SER A 448 19.12 16.50 -32.20
N LEU A 449 18.80 15.90 -31.05
CA LEU A 449 19.66 15.90 -29.87
C LEU A 449 20.41 14.57 -29.83
N GLU A 450 21.74 14.65 -29.91
CA GLU A 450 22.60 13.54 -29.52
C GLU A 450 22.57 13.46 -27.98
N LEU A 451 21.62 12.68 -27.44
CA LEU A 451 21.46 12.46 -25.99
C LEU A 451 22.74 11.94 -25.32
N ASP A 452 23.62 11.30 -26.10
CA ASP A 452 24.89 10.71 -25.66
C ASP A 452 26.10 11.61 -25.94
N ARG A 453 25.90 12.83 -26.47
CA ARG A 453 27.02 13.78 -26.59
C ARG A 453 27.54 14.14 -25.20
N PRO A 454 28.87 14.10 -24.98
CA PRO A 454 29.46 14.66 -23.77
C PRO A 454 29.00 16.11 -23.64
N ARG A 455 28.44 16.45 -22.48
CA ARG A 455 28.04 17.83 -22.21
C ARG A 455 29.27 18.72 -22.20
N ALA A 456 29.09 19.98 -22.56
CA ALA A 456 30.16 20.95 -22.45
C ALA A 456 30.67 20.97 -21.00
N ASN A 457 32.00 20.87 -20.83
CA ASN A 457 32.64 21.05 -19.54
C ASN A 457 32.32 22.46 -19.04
N ILE A 458 31.88 22.57 -17.79
CA ILE A 458 31.56 23.85 -17.16
C ILE A 458 32.88 24.55 -16.83
N GLY A 459 33.21 25.61 -17.54
CA GLY A 459 34.39 26.42 -17.23
C GLY A 459 34.16 27.27 -15.97
N HIS A 460 35.24 27.77 -15.36
CA HIS A 460 35.12 28.67 -14.20
C HIS A 460 34.29 29.92 -14.49
N GLY A 461 34.29 30.43 -15.74
CA GLY A 461 33.51 31.59 -16.16
C GLY A 461 32.01 31.35 -16.34
N ASP A 462 31.58 30.08 -16.42
CA ASP A 462 30.18 29.69 -16.61
C ASP A 462 29.45 29.50 -15.28
N ARG A 463 30.20 29.50 -14.16
CA ARG A 463 29.67 29.30 -12.81
C ARG A 463 29.02 30.57 -12.28
N LYS A 464 27.79 30.45 -11.80
CA LYS A 464 27.03 31.51 -11.14
C LYS A 464 26.78 31.14 -9.69
N GLU A 465 27.18 32.01 -8.78
CA GLU A 465 26.91 31.81 -7.36
C GLU A 465 25.51 32.31 -7.01
N PHE A 466 24.76 31.49 -6.31
CA PHE A 466 23.50 31.88 -5.67
C PHE A 466 23.35 31.07 -4.38
N VAL A 467 23.22 31.79 -3.26
CA VAL A 467 23.02 31.17 -1.94
C VAL A 467 21.57 31.41 -1.54
N PRO A 468 20.71 30.37 -1.52
CA PRO A 468 19.33 30.50 -1.10
C PRO A 468 19.22 31.10 0.30
N ARG A 469 18.26 32.02 0.51
CA ARG A 469 17.94 32.50 1.85
C ARG A 469 17.47 31.32 2.69
N LYS A 470 18.10 31.12 3.85
CA LYS A 470 17.62 30.12 4.80
C LYS A 470 16.31 30.62 5.43
N LEU A 471 15.22 29.91 5.20
CA LEU A 471 13.94 30.18 5.86
C LEU A 471 13.70 29.19 7.00
N PRO A 472 12.89 29.56 8.00
CA PRO A 472 12.46 28.62 9.03
C PRO A 472 11.79 27.44 8.34
N SER A 473 12.43 26.27 8.44
CA SER A 473 11.84 25.05 7.93
C SER A 473 11.00 24.40 9.02
N VAL A 474 9.90 23.75 8.65
CA VAL A 474 9.14 22.92 9.59
C VAL A 474 9.92 21.63 9.82
N HIS A 475 11.00 21.74 10.56
CA HIS A 475 11.57 20.62 11.27
C HIS A 475 10.98 20.66 12.67
N LEU A 476 9.96 19.82 12.89
CA LEU A 476 9.49 19.44 14.23
C LEU A 476 8.68 20.47 15.01
N GLY A 477 8.09 21.50 14.40
CA GLY A 477 7.34 22.51 15.18
C GLY A 477 8.19 23.17 16.29
N VAL A 478 9.52 23.07 16.17
CA VAL A 478 10.49 23.78 16.98
C VAL A 478 10.94 24.95 16.11
N GLU A 479 10.66 26.18 16.54
CA GLU A 479 11.33 27.36 15.98
C GLU A 479 12.84 27.11 15.99
N GLU A 480 13.57 27.49 14.93
CA GLU A 480 15.04 27.35 14.83
C GLU A 480 15.75 28.14 15.95
N THR A 481 15.66 27.63 17.17
CA THR A 481 16.60 27.85 18.26
C THR A 481 17.66 26.76 18.09
N GLY A 482 18.93 27.12 18.15
CA GLY A 482 20.07 26.32 17.66
C GLY A 482 20.24 24.89 18.21
N THR A 483 19.38 24.44 19.13
CA THR A 483 19.31 23.11 19.74
C THR A 483 19.09 21.97 18.74
N VAL A 484 18.16 22.11 17.77
CA VAL A 484 17.78 21.03 16.82
C VAL A 484 18.89 20.68 15.82
N SER A 485 19.76 21.64 15.47
CA SER A 485 20.95 21.38 14.64
C SER A 485 21.93 20.40 15.30
N THR A 486 21.98 20.43 16.64
CA THR A 486 22.82 19.55 17.45
C THR A 486 22.27 18.13 17.50
N GLU A 487 20.95 17.96 17.60
CA GLU A 487 20.28 16.65 17.70
C GLU A 487 20.32 15.88 16.37
N ILE A 488 20.03 16.54 15.24
CA ILE A 488 20.18 15.95 13.91
C ILE A 488 21.66 15.73 13.58
N GLY A 489 22.53 16.66 14.00
CA GLY A 489 23.97 16.50 13.95
C GLY A 489 24.43 15.26 14.73
N ASN A 490 23.84 15.00 15.90
CA ASN A 490 24.11 13.82 16.71
C ASN A 490 23.62 12.54 16.01
N LEU A 491 22.42 12.53 15.42
CA LEU A 491 21.93 11.38 14.67
C LEU A 491 22.81 11.05 13.45
N ILE A 492 23.23 12.07 12.69
CA ILE A 492 24.18 11.91 11.58
C ILE A 492 25.51 11.38 12.11
N ARG A 493 25.99 11.89 13.24
CA ARG A 493 27.23 11.43 13.89
C ARG A 493 27.12 9.97 14.31
N TRP A 494 26.01 9.55 14.94
CA TRP A 494 25.76 8.16 15.32
C TRP A 494 25.69 7.26 14.09
N ARG A 495 24.94 7.66 13.06
CA ARG A 495 24.79 6.87 11.82
C ARG A 495 26.09 6.78 11.03
N LYS A 496 26.90 7.85 11.01
CA LYS A 496 28.25 7.81 10.43
C LYS A 496 29.17 6.88 11.20
N ASN A 497 29.04 6.82 12.52
CA ASN A 497 29.89 5.99 13.38
C ASN A 497 29.48 4.50 13.39
N PHE A 498 28.19 4.21 13.40
CA PHE A 498 27.64 2.86 13.59
C PHE A 498 26.98 2.28 12.34
N GLY A 499 26.79 3.07 11.28
CA GLY A 499 26.09 2.63 10.07
C GLY A 499 26.73 1.43 9.36
N ASN A 500 28.05 1.22 9.52
CA ASN A 500 28.75 0.05 8.99
C ASN A 500 28.99 -1.06 10.04
N VAL A 501 28.39 -0.94 11.23
CA VAL A 501 28.34 -2.01 12.23
C VAL A 501 27.03 -2.77 12.04
N VAL A 502 27.10 -4.09 12.06
CA VAL A 502 25.91 -4.95 12.01
C VAL A 502 25.44 -5.22 13.43
N LEU A 503 24.20 -4.82 13.74
CA LEU A 503 23.55 -5.16 15.01
C LEU A 503 22.84 -6.50 14.87
N VAL A 504 23.16 -7.45 15.75
CA VAL A 504 22.53 -8.77 15.85
C VAL A 504 21.76 -8.81 17.16
N MET A 505 20.44 -8.85 17.09
CA MET A 505 19.58 -8.89 18.27
C MET A 505 18.94 -10.26 18.43
N PHE A 506 18.97 -10.83 19.64
CA PHE A 506 18.25 -12.05 19.97
C PHE A 506 16.97 -11.74 20.77
N CYS A 507 15.82 -12.14 20.25
CA CYS A 507 14.52 -11.96 20.90
C CYS A 507 14.04 -13.26 21.57
N ASN A 508 14.00 -13.25 22.90
CA ASN A 508 13.41 -14.30 23.73
C ASN A 508 11.87 -14.19 23.82
N GLY A 509 11.32 -12.97 23.66
CA GLY A 509 9.89 -12.68 23.73
C GLY A 509 9.07 -13.04 22.48
N PRO A 510 7.75 -12.73 22.46
CA PRO A 510 6.87 -12.95 21.31
C PRO A 510 7.27 -12.06 20.12
N VAL A 511 7.88 -12.70 19.12
CA VAL A 511 8.47 -12.07 17.92
C VAL A 511 7.44 -11.26 17.13
N GLU A 512 6.19 -11.71 17.09
CA GLU A 512 5.11 -11.08 16.32
C GLU A 512 4.78 -9.65 16.80
N ARG A 513 5.22 -9.28 18.02
CA ARG A 513 4.94 -7.97 18.62
C ARG A 513 6.15 -7.06 18.65
N THR A 514 7.29 -7.54 19.17
CA THR A 514 8.40 -6.64 19.53
C THR A 514 9.52 -6.58 18.48
N ALA A 515 9.61 -7.54 17.55
CA ALA A 515 10.73 -7.59 16.61
C ALA A 515 10.78 -6.38 15.67
N LEU A 516 9.62 -5.91 15.20
CA LEU A 516 9.54 -4.72 14.36
C LEU A 516 9.93 -3.46 15.14
N GLU A 517 9.47 -3.34 16.38
CA GLU A 517 9.74 -2.21 17.27
C GLU A 517 11.24 -2.05 17.52
N TRP A 518 11.92 -3.14 17.86
CA TRP A 518 13.37 -3.16 18.03
C TRP A 518 14.12 -2.80 16.75
N ARG A 519 13.66 -3.30 15.59
CA ARG A 519 14.26 -2.96 14.30
C ARG A 519 14.10 -1.48 13.98
N LEU A 520 12.93 -0.90 14.26
CA LEU A 520 12.65 0.52 14.04
C LEU A 520 13.50 1.41 14.94
N LEU A 521 13.64 1.04 16.23
CA LEU A 521 14.44 1.77 17.20
C LEU A 521 15.91 1.85 16.78
N TYR A 522 16.55 0.71 16.54
CA TYR A 522 17.98 0.66 16.26
C TYR A 522 18.32 0.88 14.78
N GLY A 523 17.39 0.63 13.85
CA GLY A 523 17.57 0.85 12.41
C GLY A 523 17.80 2.31 12.02
N ARG A 524 17.51 3.25 12.92
CA ARG A 524 17.86 4.68 12.78
C ARG A 524 19.37 4.92 12.80
N VAL A 525 20.11 4.09 13.53
CA VAL A 525 21.54 4.24 13.80
C VAL A 525 22.35 3.21 13.04
N PHE A 526 21.91 1.95 13.07
CA PHE A 526 22.57 0.83 12.39
C PHE A 526 21.89 0.59 11.04
N LYS A 527 22.64 0.63 9.94
CA LYS A 527 22.10 0.36 8.59
C LYS A 527 21.57 -1.07 8.48
N THR A 528 22.11 -1.99 9.29
CA THR A 528 21.77 -3.41 9.26
C THR A 528 21.48 -3.90 10.68
N VAL A 529 20.24 -4.34 10.88
CA VAL A 529 19.77 -4.97 12.13
C VAL A 529 19.24 -6.37 11.80
N VAL A 530 19.93 -7.39 12.27
CA VAL A 530 19.56 -8.81 12.13
C VAL A 530 18.85 -9.25 13.40
N ILE A 531 17.65 -9.82 13.27
CA ILE A 531 16.88 -10.30 14.42
C ILE A 531 16.84 -11.82 14.39
N LEU A 532 17.23 -12.43 15.50
CA LEU A 532 17.27 -13.86 15.74
C LEU A 532 16.24 -14.23 16.82
N SER A 533 15.60 -15.39 16.70
CA SER A 533 14.74 -15.93 17.74
C SER A 533 14.69 -17.45 17.69
N SER A 534 14.12 -18.08 18.73
CA SER A 534 13.88 -19.52 18.78
C SER A 534 12.91 -20.03 17.70
N ARG A 535 12.12 -19.12 17.09
CA ARG A 535 11.17 -19.44 16.01
C ARG A 535 11.44 -18.54 14.81
N LYS A 536 11.39 -19.12 13.60
CA LYS A 536 11.46 -18.38 12.34
C LYS A 536 10.17 -17.60 12.09
N ASN A 537 10.28 -16.36 11.62
CA ASN A 537 9.16 -15.60 11.06
C ASN A 537 9.62 -14.88 9.79
N SER A 538 9.21 -15.39 8.62
CA SER A 538 9.65 -14.85 7.32
C SER A 538 9.08 -13.46 7.03
N ASP A 539 7.86 -13.19 7.47
CA ASP A 539 7.16 -11.93 7.19
C ASP A 539 7.82 -10.75 7.92
N LEU A 540 8.36 -11.03 9.11
CA LEU A 540 9.11 -10.06 9.91
C LEU A 540 10.63 -10.16 9.72
N TYR A 541 11.12 -10.94 8.74
CA TYR A 541 12.56 -11.17 8.50
C TYR A 541 13.33 -11.59 9.77
N VAL A 542 12.77 -12.52 10.55
CA VAL A 542 13.37 -13.07 11.77
C VAL A 542 13.91 -14.47 11.50
N GLU A 543 15.20 -14.66 11.77
CA GLU A 543 15.89 -15.93 11.57
C GLU A 543 15.84 -16.80 12.82
N GLU A 544 15.76 -18.11 12.60
CA GLU A 544 15.76 -19.08 13.68
C GLU A 544 17.18 -19.33 14.19
N ALA A 545 17.38 -19.19 15.50
CA ALA A 545 18.60 -19.56 16.20
C ALA A 545 18.27 -19.99 17.65
N LYS A 546 19.10 -20.88 18.21
CA LYS A 546 19.01 -21.26 19.63
C LYS A 546 19.95 -20.41 20.46
N LEU A 547 19.44 -19.73 21.50
CA LEU A 547 20.24 -18.85 22.35
C LEU A 547 21.43 -19.60 22.99
N ASP A 548 21.18 -20.81 23.50
CA ASP A 548 22.17 -21.66 24.16
C ASP A 548 23.44 -21.87 23.32
N HIS A 549 23.33 -21.81 21.98
CA HIS A 549 24.42 -21.96 21.02
C HIS A 549 24.49 -20.83 20.01
N ILE A 550 24.07 -19.61 20.39
CA ILE A 550 23.95 -18.49 19.47
C ILE A 550 25.25 -18.18 18.72
N TYR A 551 26.39 -18.39 19.38
CA TYR A 551 27.72 -18.23 18.82
C TYR A 551 27.98 -19.12 17.60
N LYS A 552 27.30 -20.27 17.45
CA LYS A 552 27.41 -21.15 16.28
C LYS A 552 26.69 -20.56 15.04
N HIS A 553 25.75 -19.63 15.24
CA HIS A 553 25.05 -18.98 14.14
C HIS A 553 25.76 -17.71 13.64
N LEU A 554 26.52 -17.04 14.51
CA LEU A 554 27.21 -15.79 14.19
C LEU A 554 28.17 -15.87 12.97
N PRO A 555 28.95 -16.95 12.74
CA PRO A 555 29.77 -17.10 11.54
C PRO A 555 29.01 -16.92 10.22
N LYS A 556 27.76 -17.39 10.15
CA LYS A 556 26.91 -17.22 8.96
C LYS A 556 26.57 -15.76 8.71
N ILE A 557 26.33 -15.00 9.79
CA ILE A 557 26.05 -13.56 9.73
C ILE A 557 27.34 -12.81 9.35
N PHE A 558 28.48 -13.19 9.91
CA PHE A 558 29.78 -12.60 9.61
C PHE A 558 30.11 -12.70 8.12
N ASN A 559 29.93 -13.88 7.54
CA ASN A 559 30.15 -14.12 6.12
C ASN A 559 29.16 -13.34 5.24
N ARG A 560 27.90 -13.23 5.66
CA ARG A 560 26.88 -12.47 4.91
C ARG A 560 27.21 -10.97 4.82
N TYR A 561 27.87 -10.42 5.84
CA TYR A 561 28.18 -8.99 5.93
C TYR A 561 29.69 -8.74 6.06
N SER A 562 30.48 -9.33 5.16
CA SER A 562 31.95 -9.25 5.17
C SER A 562 32.53 -7.83 5.03
N SER A 563 31.74 -6.86 4.54
CA SER A 563 32.11 -5.44 4.44
C SER A 563 31.95 -4.66 5.75
N ALA A 564 31.30 -5.24 6.77
CA ALA A 564 31.04 -4.58 8.04
C ALA A 564 32.33 -4.25 8.82
N GLU A 565 32.30 -3.21 9.63
CA GLU A 565 33.39 -2.80 10.53
C GLU A 565 33.48 -3.69 11.79
N GLY A 566 32.35 -4.29 12.16
CA GLY A 566 32.24 -5.30 13.22
C GLY A 566 30.80 -5.64 13.51
N PHE A 567 30.58 -6.46 14.53
CA PHE A 567 29.30 -7.07 14.85
C PHE A 567 28.96 -6.85 16.32
N LEU A 568 27.83 -6.19 16.60
CA LEU A 568 27.33 -5.93 17.94
C LEU A 568 26.18 -6.90 18.23
N PHE A 569 26.32 -7.74 19.25
CA PHE A 569 25.27 -8.62 19.73
C PHE A 569 24.54 -8.01 20.92
N VAL A 570 23.21 -8.17 20.99
CA VAL A 570 22.39 -7.71 22.11
C VAL A 570 21.17 -8.63 22.32
N GLU A 571 20.82 -8.93 23.56
CA GLU A 571 19.57 -9.62 23.93
C GLU A 571 18.41 -8.63 24.12
N ASP A 572 17.17 -9.06 23.86
CA ASP A 572 15.96 -8.23 23.96
C ASP A 572 15.61 -7.76 25.39
N ASP A 573 16.26 -8.31 26.40
CA ASP A 573 16.17 -7.84 27.78
C ASP A 573 17.26 -6.84 28.18
N THR A 574 17.99 -6.32 27.19
CA THR A 574 19.10 -5.37 27.38
C THR A 574 18.92 -4.16 26.49
N VAL A 575 18.84 -2.98 27.09
CA VAL A 575 18.70 -1.71 26.36
C VAL A 575 20.07 -1.13 26.07
N LEU A 576 20.31 -0.76 24.81
CA LEU A 576 21.57 -0.20 24.34
C LEU A 576 21.43 1.31 24.10
N ASN A 577 22.13 2.09 24.92
CA ASN A 577 22.17 3.55 24.78
C ASN A 577 23.32 3.94 23.85
N TYR A 578 23.09 3.78 22.54
CA TYR A 578 24.11 3.92 21.50
C TYR A 578 24.85 5.27 21.52
N TRP A 579 24.22 6.34 22.04
CA TRP A 579 24.86 7.66 22.17
C TRP A 579 26.05 7.66 23.13
N ASN A 580 26.07 6.76 24.12
CA ASN A 580 27.18 6.61 25.06
C ASN A 580 28.31 5.72 24.54
N LEU A 581 28.18 5.14 23.34
CA LEU A 581 29.17 4.24 22.74
C LEU A 581 30.03 4.94 21.68
N LEU A 582 29.83 6.23 21.43
CA LEU A 582 30.54 6.98 20.38
C LEU A 582 32.06 6.97 20.53
N GLN A 583 32.54 6.99 21.78
CA GLN A 583 33.96 6.98 22.13
C GLN A 583 34.55 5.56 22.24
N ALA A 584 33.76 4.52 22.00
CA ALA A 584 34.24 3.14 22.06
C ALA A 584 35.22 2.83 20.92
N ASP A 585 36.32 2.15 21.26
CA ASP A 585 37.31 1.71 20.29
C ASP A 585 36.79 0.48 19.53
N LYS A 586 36.28 0.70 18.31
CA LYS A 586 35.77 -0.35 17.40
C LYS A 586 36.85 -1.33 16.92
N THR A 587 38.12 -1.13 17.30
CA THR A 587 39.17 -2.13 17.04
C THR A 587 39.30 -3.14 18.18
N LYS A 588 38.62 -2.95 19.31
CA LYS A 588 38.69 -3.81 20.50
C LYS A 588 37.40 -4.58 20.71
N ILE A 589 37.47 -5.64 21.49
CA ILE A 589 36.29 -6.39 21.97
C ILE A 589 35.58 -5.53 23.00
N TRP A 590 34.25 -5.40 22.89
CA TRP A 590 33.43 -4.79 23.94
C TRP A 590 32.70 -5.91 24.68
N THR A 591 32.85 -5.97 26.00
CA THR A 591 32.19 -6.97 26.83
C THR A 591 31.98 -6.47 28.26
N THR A 592 31.24 -7.21 29.07
CA THR A 592 30.84 -6.84 30.43
C THR A 592 31.82 -7.35 31.50
N ASP A 593 33.10 -7.55 31.17
CA ASP A 593 34.11 -8.14 32.07
C ASP A 593 34.35 -7.31 33.34
N LYS A 594 34.13 -5.98 33.27
CA LYS A 594 34.20 -5.09 34.44
C LYS A 594 32.91 -5.06 35.27
N VAL A 595 31.84 -5.70 34.82
CA VAL A 595 30.56 -5.78 35.53
C VAL A 595 30.52 -7.07 36.35
N SER A 596 30.93 -6.99 37.61
CA SER A 596 31.09 -8.14 38.53
C SER A 596 29.85 -9.02 38.74
N LYS A 597 28.66 -8.54 38.32
CA LYS A 597 27.40 -9.30 38.39
C LYS A 597 27.05 -10.03 37.08
N SER A 598 27.57 -9.59 35.93
CA SER A 598 27.42 -10.24 34.61
C SER A 598 28.56 -11.22 34.38
N TRP A 599 29.78 -10.82 34.72
CA TRP A 599 31.00 -11.62 34.59
C TRP A 599 31.45 -12.15 35.96
N THR A 600 31.28 -13.45 36.18
CA THR A 600 31.57 -14.10 37.47
C THR A 600 32.47 -15.32 37.29
N SER A 601 33.19 -15.68 38.35
CA SER A 601 33.96 -16.92 38.41
C SER A 601 33.28 -17.87 39.38
N VAL A 602 32.84 -19.03 38.87
CA VAL A 602 32.11 -20.05 39.64
C VAL A 602 33.02 -21.25 39.88
N LYS A 603 33.17 -21.66 41.14
CA LYS A 603 33.88 -22.90 41.48
C LYS A 603 32.93 -24.10 41.33
N PRO A 604 33.26 -25.12 40.54
CA PRO A 604 32.40 -26.30 40.39
C PRO A 604 32.36 -27.11 41.70
N THR A 605 31.17 -27.44 42.21
CA THR A 605 31.00 -28.08 43.54
C THR A 605 30.66 -29.57 43.49
N GLY A 606 30.42 -30.18 42.32
CA GLY A 606 30.13 -31.61 42.19
C GLY A 606 30.26 -32.18 40.77
N LYS A 607 30.53 -33.49 40.61
CA LYS A 607 30.84 -34.13 39.30
C LYS A 607 29.70 -34.09 38.26
N SER A 608 28.44 -33.89 38.69
CA SER A 608 27.26 -33.84 37.81
C SER A 608 26.58 -32.48 37.75
N ASP A 609 27.20 -31.44 38.35
CA ASP A 609 26.68 -30.07 38.29
C ASP A 609 26.94 -29.46 36.90
N TRP A 610 26.02 -28.62 36.41
CA TRP A 610 26.08 -28.02 35.08
C TRP A 610 27.40 -27.28 34.85
N PHE A 611 27.90 -26.54 35.86
CA PHE A 611 29.17 -25.84 35.81
C PHE A 611 30.37 -26.78 35.67
N SER A 612 30.32 -27.98 36.26
CA SER A 612 31.40 -28.98 36.12
C SER A 612 31.44 -29.57 34.72
N VAL A 613 30.27 -29.84 34.12
CA VAL A 613 30.17 -30.32 32.74
C VAL A 613 30.72 -29.27 31.77
N GLN A 614 30.30 -28.01 31.92
CA GLN A 614 30.78 -26.91 31.07
C GLN A 614 32.29 -26.65 31.26
N ALA A 615 32.81 -26.75 32.49
CA ALA A 615 34.24 -26.60 32.75
C ALA A 615 35.08 -27.70 32.10
N GLU A 616 34.59 -28.93 32.06
CA GLU A 616 35.28 -30.03 31.36
C GLU A 616 35.28 -29.83 29.84
N LEU A 617 34.17 -29.35 29.27
CA LEU A 617 34.10 -29.00 27.85
C LEU A 617 35.06 -27.85 27.49
N VAL A 618 35.18 -26.83 28.34
CA VAL A 618 36.17 -25.75 28.14
C VAL A 618 37.59 -26.30 28.19
N LYS A 619 37.95 -27.13 29.18
CA LYS A 619 39.28 -27.74 29.26
C LYS A 619 39.61 -28.54 28.01
N ARG A 620 38.65 -29.34 27.53
CA ARG A 620 38.78 -30.11 26.29
C ARG A 620 39.00 -29.20 25.10
N THR A 621 38.19 -28.17 24.93
CA THR A 621 38.29 -27.21 23.80
C THR A 621 39.62 -26.46 23.84
N VAL A 622 40.04 -25.95 25.01
CA VAL A 622 41.30 -25.23 25.17
C VAL A 622 42.50 -26.13 24.86
N SER A 623 42.44 -27.42 25.22
CA SER A 623 43.53 -28.37 24.90
C SER A 623 43.72 -28.59 23.39
N THR A 624 42.67 -28.40 22.59
CA THR A 624 42.69 -28.55 21.13
C THR A 624 42.97 -27.23 20.39
N MET A 625 43.00 -26.08 21.07
CA MET A 625 43.26 -24.78 20.44
C MET A 625 44.72 -24.67 19.95
N PRO A 626 44.99 -23.89 18.89
CA PRO A 626 46.33 -23.42 18.54
C PRO A 626 47.09 -22.78 19.71
N ALA A 627 48.42 -22.87 19.68
CA ALA A 627 49.27 -22.44 20.80
C ALA A 627 49.05 -20.97 21.23
N HIS A 628 48.81 -20.06 20.27
CA HIS A 628 48.59 -18.64 20.57
C HIS A 628 47.31 -18.40 21.38
N PHE A 629 46.19 -19.04 21.02
CA PHE A 629 44.94 -18.99 21.80
C PHE A 629 45.09 -19.64 23.18
N GLN A 630 45.82 -20.75 23.28
CA GLN A 630 46.06 -21.40 24.57
C GLN A 630 46.85 -20.52 25.53
N VAL A 631 47.89 -19.84 25.03
CA VAL A 631 48.72 -18.94 25.84
C VAL A 631 47.85 -17.79 26.35
N ASN A 632 47.15 -17.10 25.45
CA ASN A 632 46.25 -16.00 25.83
C ASN A 632 45.21 -16.42 26.88
N TYR A 633 44.53 -17.55 26.66
CA TYR A 633 43.53 -18.05 27.60
C TYR A 633 44.14 -18.37 28.97
N LYS A 634 45.28 -19.08 29.00
CA LYS A 634 45.97 -19.43 30.26
C LYS A 634 46.45 -18.19 31.00
N GLU A 635 46.94 -17.18 30.28
CA GLU A 635 47.36 -15.92 30.88
C GLU A 635 46.19 -15.12 31.46
N ALA A 636 45.07 -15.05 30.74
CA ALA A 636 43.84 -14.42 31.21
C ALA A 636 43.24 -15.17 32.42
N ALA A 637 43.39 -16.50 32.47
CA ALA A 637 42.89 -17.36 33.53
C ALA A 637 43.85 -17.55 34.73
N LYS A 638 45.08 -16.97 34.71
CA LYS A 638 46.15 -17.18 35.71
C LYS A 638 45.70 -17.03 37.18
N ASN A 639 44.70 -16.19 37.46
CA ASN A 639 44.21 -15.92 38.82
C ASN A 639 43.06 -16.84 39.28
N ASN A 640 42.53 -17.72 38.42
CA ASN A 640 41.30 -18.51 38.67
C ASN A 640 41.31 -19.89 37.98
N LEU A 641 42.45 -20.62 38.00
CA LEU A 641 42.61 -21.92 37.31
C LEU A 641 41.56 -22.99 37.70
N ASP A 642 41.01 -22.93 38.91
CA ASP A 642 40.00 -23.87 39.43
C ASP A 642 38.55 -23.35 39.29
N ALA A 643 38.32 -22.19 38.68
CA ALA A 643 37.01 -21.58 38.55
C ALA A 643 36.62 -21.40 37.07
N LEU A 644 35.35 -21.70 36.75
CA LEU A 644 34.78 -21.45 35.44
C LEU A 644 34.35 -19.99 35.33
N THR A 645 34.86 -19.29 34.32
CA THR A 645 34.37 -17.96 33.97
C THR A 645 33.02 -18.08 33.26
N VAL A 646 32.01 -17.41 33.83
CA VAL A 646 30.64 -17.37 33.30
C VAL A 646 30.28 -15.91 33.08
N CYS A 647 29.93 -15.58 31.84
CA CYS A 647 29.43 -14.27 31.45
C CYS A 647 28.01 -14.44 30.94
N SER A 648 27.05 -13.69 31.49
CA SER A 648 25.68 -13.74 30.98
C SER A 648 25.57 -13.33 29.50
N SER A 649 26.56 -12.58 28.98
CA SER A 649 26.79 -12.30 27.55
C SER A 649 25.63 -11.60 26.85
N GLU A 650 24.95 -10.71 27.55
CA GLU A 650 23.74 -10.04 27.07
C GLU A 650 24.02 -8.96 26.03
N VAL A 651 25.25 -8.44 26.03
CA VAL A 651 25.74 -7.48 25.03
C VAL A 651 27.24 -7.65 24.83
N PHE A 652 27.69 -7.71 23.58
CA PHE A 652 29.10 -7.73 23.24
C PHE A 652 29.37 -7.29 21.80
N TYR A 653 30.57 -6.81 21.52
CA TYR A 653 31.00 -6.41 20.17
C TYR A 653 32.25 -7.19 19.73
N VAL A 654 32.21 -7.71 18.50
CA VAL A 654 33.34 -8.37 17.84
C VAL A 654 33.85 -7.48 16.70
N PRO A 655 35.09 -6.96 16.78
CA PRO A 655 35.67 -6.14 15.71
C PRO A 655 36.00 -6.99 14.48
N LYS A 656 35.91 -6.41 13.28
CA LYS A 656 36.21 -7.12 12.02
C LYS A 656 37.52 -7.91 12.05
N ARG A 657 38.57 -7.35 12.64
CA ARG A 657 39.91 -7.98 12.70
C ARG A 657 39.93 -9.32 13.44
N LEU A 658 38.98 -9.55 14.35
CA LEU A 658 38.89 -10.77 15.18
C LEU A 658 37.79 -11.72 14.72
N VAL A 659 37.11 -11.42 13.60
CA VAL A 659 36.04 -12.26 13.06
C VAL A 659 36.57 -13.64 12.66
N THR A 660 37.75 -13.71 12.03
CA THR A 660 38.38 -14.98 11.65
C THR A 660 38.70 -15.83 12.87
N ASP A 661 39.31 -15.23 13.88
CA ASP A 661 39.68 -15.90 15.12
C ASP A 661 38.43 -16.42 15.85
N PHE A 662 37.34 -15.64 15.84
CA PHE A 662 36.06 -16.08 16.40
C PHE A 662 35.52 -17.30 15.64
N VAL A 663 35.53 -17.29 14.31
CA VAL A 663 35.06 -18.43 13.49
C VAL A 663 35.89 -19.67 13.76
N ASP A 664 37.23 -19.56 13.80
CA ASP A 664 38.12 -20.69 14.08
C ASP A 664 37.83 -21.31 15.47
N LEU A 665 37.57 -20.47 16.47
CA LEU A 665 37.21 -20.93 17.82
C LEU A 665 35.83 -21.59 17.88
N VAL A 666 34.85 -21.11 17.10
CA VAL A 666 33.55 -21.77 16.96
C VAL A 666 33.69 -23.15 16.30
N ASP A 667 34.50 -23.26 15.25
CA ASP A 667 34.75 -24.52 14.55
C ASP A 667 35.45 -25.55 15.46
N LEU A 668 36.35 -25.11 16.34
CA LEU A 668 36.98 -25.97 17.35
C LEU A 668 36.00 -26.51 18.40
N VAL A 669 34.93 -25.77 18.70
CA VAL A 669 33.86 -26.27 19.59
C VAL A 669 33.04 -27.37 18.90
N GLY A 670 32.83 -27.26 17.58
CA GLY A 670 32.12 -28.27 16.78
C GLY A 670 30.75 -28.64 17.35
N ASP A 671 30.49 -29.94 17.49
CA ASP A 671 29.22 -30.48 17.99
C ASP A 671 29.11 -30.50 19.52
N MET A 672 30.10 -29.98 20.26
CA MET A 672 30.03 -29.95 21.72
C MET A 672 28.89 -29.06 22.22
N ASP A 673 28.24 -29.50 23.31
CA ASP A 673 27.13 -28.82 23.98
C ASP A 673 27.62 -27.73 24.95
N LEU A 674 28.50 -26.85 24.44
CA LEU A 674 29.03 -25.73 25.20
C LEU A 674 28.03 -24.56 25.13
N HIS A 675 27.58 -24.09 26.28
CA HIS A 675 26.58 -23.02 26.38
C HIS A 675 27.22 -21.65 26.13
N TYR A 676 26.50 -20.74 25.48
CA TYR A 676 27.04 -19.43 25.06
C TYR A 676 27.64 -18.61 26.22
N LYS A 677 27.01 -18.65 27.40
CA LYS A 677 27.50 -17.98 28.63
C LYS A 677 28.90 -18.41 29.10
N VAL A 678 29.41 -19.52 28.56
CA VAL A 678 30.74 -20.06 28.84
C VAL A 678 31.61 -20.00 27.58
N ALA A 679 31.03 -20.28 26.41
CA ALA A 679 31.74 -20.24 25.13
C ALA A 679 32.24 -18.83 24.78
N VAL A 680 31.38 -17.81 24.88
CA VAL A 680 31.72 -16.42 24.53
C VAL A 680 32.88 -15.87 25.37
N PRO A 681 32.86 -15.93 26.73
CA PRO A 681 34.00 -15.47 27.52
C PRO A 681 35.27 -16.30 27.26
N MET A 682 35.16 -17.61 27.01
CA MET A 682 36.30 -18.44 26.60
C MET A 682 36.89 -17.95 25.28
N PHE A 683 36.06 -17.63 24.27
CA PHE A 683 36.52 -17.10 23.00
C PHE A 683 37.24 -15.76 23.18
N PHE A 684 36.65 -14.84 23.94
CA PHE A 684 37.22 -13.50 24.14
C PHE A 684 38.57 -13.56 24.86
N MET A 685 38.67 -14.37 25.92
CA MET A 685 39.94 -14.59 26.64
C MET A 685 40.99 -15.33 25.82
N SER A 686 40.59 -16.07 24.78
CA SER A 686 41.50 -16.75 23.87
C SER A 686 42.00 -15.81 22.77
N MET A 687 41.11 -14.97 22.23
CA MET A 687 41.44 -14.03 21.14
C MET A 687 42.33 -12.86 21.62
N ASP A 688 42.08 -12.29 22.80
CA ASP A 688 42.83 -11.14 23.29
C ASP A 688 42.87 -11.10 24.84
N SER A 689 43.80 -10.33 25.39
CA SER A 689 43.91 -10.13 26.84
C SER A 689 42.75 -9.28 27.37
N PRO A 690 42.14 -9.59 28.54
CA PRO A 690 41.13 -8.73 29.17
C PRO A 690 41.60 -7.30 29.51
N LEU A 691 42.91 -7.04 29.48
CA LEU A 691 43.47 -5.70 29.59
C LEU A 691 43.31 -4.87 28.30
N ASN A 692 43.13 -5.54 27.16
CA ASN A 692 42.96 -4.95 25.83
C ASN A 692 41.49 -4.81 25.42
N PHE A 693 40.54 -5.27 26.24
CA PHE A 693 39.11 -5.05 26.00
C PHE A 693 38.75 -3.58 26.21
N ASP A 694 37.78 -3.08 25.46
CA ASP A 694 37.28 -1.73 25.67
C ASP A 694 36.39 -1.68 26.93
N PRO A 695 36.63 -0.75 27.87
CA PRO A 695 35.87 -0.66 29.11
C PRO A 695 34.48 -0.02 28.93
N VAL A 696 34.04 0.33 27.71
CA VAL A 696 32.81 1.09 27.46
C VAL A 696 31.57 0.46 28.08
N LEU A 697 31.46 -0.87 28.16
CA LEU A 697 30.33 -1.56 28.80
C LEU A 697 30.50 -1.77 30.31
N GLY A 698 31.64 -1.40 30.88
CA GLY A 698 31.95 -1.59 32.29
C GLY A 698 31.09 -0.78 33.26
N SER A 699 30.51 0.34 32.80
CA SER A 699 29.58 1.19 33.55
C SER A 699 28.10 0.86 33.31
N MET A 700 27.80 -0.27 32.67
CA MET A 700 26.45 -0.77 32.46
C MET A 700 25.67 -0.90 33.78
N VAL A 701 24.40 -0.49 33.77
CA VAL A 701 23.50 -0.73 34.91
C VAL A 701 23.07 -2.20 34.90
N TYR A 702 23.44 -2.93 35.96
CA TYR A 702 23.14 -4.36 36.11
C TYR A 702 22.50 -4.69 37.47
N LYS A 703 21.27 -5.24 37.47
CA LYS A 703 20.61 -5.79 38.66
C LYS A 703 20.20 -7.26 38.47
N LYS A 704 20.40 -8.10 39.49
CA LYS A 704 19.95 -9.50 39.46
C LYS A 704 18.42 -9.52 39.62
N LYS A 705 17.69 -10.27 38.77
CA LYS A 705 16.20 -10.39 38.78
C LYS A 705 15.69 -10.56 40.22
N SER A 706 15.03 -9.53 40.78
CA SER A 706 14.36 -9.56 42.08
C SER A 706 12.86 -9.74 41.86
N SER A 707 12.21 -10.51 42.73
CA SER A 707 10.85 -11.05 42.63
C SER A 707 9.72 -10.03 42.89
N SER A 708 9.92 -8.74 42.64
CA SER A 708 8.87 -7.72 42.78
C SER A 708 8.58 -7.02 41.44
N PHE A 709 7.47 -7.42 40.80
CA PHE A 709 7.03 -6.96 39.48
C PHE A 709 6.55 -5.49 39.39
N ASN A 710 6.67 -4.68 40.45
CA ASN A 710 5.99 -3.38 40.55
C ASN A 710 6.89 -2.13 40.60
N SER A 711 8.18 -2.18 40.20
CA SER A 711 9.02 -0.95 40.17
C SER A 711 10.01 -0.84 39.00
N SER A 712 9.64 -1.30 37.80
CA SER A 712 10.44 -1.17 36.57
C SER A 712 10.82 0.29 36.23
N LEU A 713 10.05 1.28 36.68
CA LEU A 713 10.28 2.71 36.42
C LEU A 713 11.57 3.30 37.05
N SER A 714 12.23 2.62 37.99
CA SER A 714 13.38 3.17 38.75
C SER A 714 14.77 2.68 38.30
N LEU A 715 14.84 1.88 37.22
CA LEU A 715 16.07 1.14 36.87
C LEU A 715 16.80 1.68 35.64
N TYR A 716 16.09 2.37 34.73
CA TYR A 716 16.67 2.94 33.53
C TYR A 716 17.53 4.17 33.83
N SER A 717 18.64 4.33 33.09
CA SER A 717 19.48 5.52 33.11
C SER A 717 20.00 5.79 31.70
N ALA A 718 19.75 7.00 31.19
CA ALA A 718 20.24 7.43 29.88
C ALA A 718 21.76 7.64 29.84
N GLN A 719 22.41 7.77 30.99
CA GLN A 719 23.85 7.99 31.13
C GLN A 719 24.65 6.67 31.07
N ALA A 720 23.98 5.53 31.28
CA ALA A 720 24.62 4.21 31.19
C ALA A 720 24.79 3.78 29.72
N PRO A 721 25.87 3.07 29.35
CA PRO A 721 26.09 2.54 27.99
C PRO A 721 25.07 1.44 27.62
N ALA A 722 24.64 0.67 28.60
CA ALA A 722 23.57 -0.30 28.49
C ALA A 722 22.87 -0.49 29.84
N VAL A 723 21.64 -1.02 29.82
CA VAL A 723 20.83 -1.28 31.01
C VAL A 723 20.25 -2.69 30.94
N HIS A 724 20.47 -3.49 32.00
CA HIS A 724 19.96 -4.86 32.14
C HIS A 724 19.53 -5.18 33.59
N PRO A 725 18.47 -5.97 33.82
CA PRO A 725 17.50 -6.47 32.83
C PRO A 725 16.39 -5.45 32.58
N TRP A 726 15.86 -5.43 31.37
CA TRP A 726 14.69 -4.66 30.99
C TRP A 726 13.69 -5.56 30.23
N SER A 727 12.58 -5.92 30.87
CA SER A 727 11.60 -6.83 30.25
C SER A 727 10.56 -6.03 29.47
N ILE A 728 10.48 -6.24 28.16
CA ILE A 728 9.41 -5.72 27.31
C ILE A 728 8.50 -6.87 26.92
N SER A 729 7.29 -6.86 27.47
CA SER A 729 6.26 -7.87 27.19
C SER A 729 5.06 -7.33 26.41
N SER A 730 4.97 -6.01 26.28
CA SER A 730 3.88 -5.32 25.60
C SER A 730 4.40 -4.07 24.91
N GLU A 731 3.67 -3.64 23.89
CA GLU A 731 3.86 -2.37 23.18
C GLU A 731 3.88 -1.18 24.16
N GLN A 732 3.01 -1.20 25.18
CA GLN A 732 2.98 -0.17 26.23
C GLN A 732 4.28 -0.10 27.04
N ASP A 733 4.96 -1.23 27.24
CA ASP A 733 6.24 -1.25 27.94
C ASP A 733 7.37 -0.76 27.03
N PHE A 734 7.29 -1.02 25.72
CA PHE A 734 8.18 -0.46 24.72
C PHE A 734 8.03 1.06 24.64
N ILE A 735 6.79 1.56 24.63
CA ILE A 735 6.44 2.98 24.66
C ILE A 735 7.04 3.68 25.89
N LYS A 736 6.89 3.08 27.08
CA LYS A 736 7.49 3.62 28.31
C LYS A 736 9.02 3.66 28.22
N LEU A 737 9.64 2.63 27.65
CA LEU A 737 11.08 2.58 27.45
C LEU A 737 11.54 3.71 26.52
N VAL A 738 10.92 3.86 25.36
CA VAL A 738 11.22 4.92 24.39
C VAL A 738 11.08 6.29 25.07
N GLY A 739 10.02 6.46 25.88
CA GLY A 739 9.80 7.57 26.82
C GLY A 739 11.05 7.94 27.62
N GLN A 740 11.66 6.95 28.25
CA GLN A 740 12.86 7.12 29.07
C GLN A 740 14.13 7.29 28.25
N MET A 741 14.24 6.61 27.10
CA MET A 741 15.38 6.73 26.20
C MET A 741 15.51 8.12 25.57
N ALA A 742 14.42 8.88 25.49
CA ALA A 742 14.45 10.23 24.95
C ALA A 742 15.25 11.24 25.79
N GLU A 743 15.57 10.92 27.04
CA GLU A 743 16.55 11.73 27.80
C GLU A 743 17.94 11.73 27.13
N GLY A 744 18.29 10.65 26.41
CA GLY A 744 19.58 10.52 25.71
C GLY A 744 19.51 10.74 24.19
N ASP A 745 18.43 10.33 23.53
CA ASP A 745 18.10 10.73 22.15
C ASP A 745 16.72 11.38 22.09
N PRO A 746 16.63 12.72 22.21
CA PRO A 746 15.35 13.46 22.19
C PRO A 746 14.46 13.13 20.98
N LEU A 747 15.05 12.75 19.84
CA LEU A 747 14.31 12.36 18.62
C LEU A 747 13.51 11.06 18.79
N LEU A 748 13.71 10.30 19.86
CA LEU A 748 12.90 9.12 20.17
C LEU A 748 11.46 9.47 20.57
N MET A 749 11.19 10.69 21.05
CA MET A 749 9.81 11.13 21.31
C MET A 749 8.98 11.33 20.04
N GLU A 750 9.63 11.43 18.88
CA GLU A 750 8.94 11.56 17.59
C GLU A 750 8.42 10.21 17.10
N LEU A 751 9.18 9.13 17.35
CA LEU A 751 8.73 7.74 17.18
C LEU A 751 7.50 7.44 18.06
N PHE A 752 7.47 7.99 19.27
CA PHE A 752 6.39 7.84 20.26
C PHE A 752 5.06 8.47 19.80
N ILE A 753 5.08 9.65 19.15
CA ILE A 753 3.88 10.27 18.57
C ILE A 753 3.41 9.52 17.31
N LEU A 754 4.35 9.01 16.51
CA LEU A 754 4.05 8.20 15.34
C LEU A 754 3.33 6.89 15.73
N HIS A 755 3.78 6.23 16.80
CA HIS A 755 3.24 4.96 17.26
C HIS A 755 1.88 5.10 17.94
N LEU A 756 1.66 6.10 18.80
CA LEU A 756 0.32 6.39 19.37
C LEU A 756 -0.72 6.79 18.30
N LYS A 757 -0.29 7.51 17.25
CA LYS A 757 -1.15 7.85 16.11
C LYS A 757 -1.39 6.65 15.19
N LEU A 758 -0.36 5.83 14.95
CA LEU A 758 -0.48 4.56 14.23
C LEU A 758 -1.33 3.55 14.99
N GLU A 759 -1.33 3.52 16.33
CA GLU A 759 -2.16 2.64 17.15
C GLU A 759 -3.62 3.12 17.18
N THR A 760 -3.85 4.44 17.13
CA THR A 760 -5.20 5.01 16.99
C THR A 760 -5.76 4.72 15.59
N LEU A 761 -4.92 4.84 14.55
CA LEU A 761 -5.26 4.49 13.17
C LEU A 761 -5.31 2.97 12.94
N ALA A 762 -4.52 2.19 13.66
CA ALA A 762 -4.47 0.73 13.62
C ALA A 762 -5.57 0.12 14.47
N ARG A 763 -6.10 0.76 15.52
CA ARG A 763 -7.33 0.32 16.19
C ARG A 763 -8.57 0.62 15.34
N VAL A 764 -8.55 1.73 14.61
CA VAL A 764 -9.56 2.03 13.59
C VAL A 764 -9.42 1.05 12.41
N ALA A 765 -8.20 0.72 11.98
CA ALA A 765 -7.94 -0.25 10.92
C ALA A 765 -8.15 -1.71 11.37
N GLU A 766 -7.83 -2.11 12.59
CA GLU A 766 -8.06 -3.44 13.20
C GLU A 766 -9.54 -3.68 13.44
N SER A 767 -10.30 -2.63 13.78
CA SER A 767 -11.77 -2.72 13.77
C SER A 767 -12.34 -2.96 12.37
N VAL A 768 -11.57 -2.62 11.31
CA VAL A 768 -11.93 -2.83 9.90
C VAL A 768 -11.31 -4.12 9.33
N THR A 769 -10.13 -4.56 9.79
CA THR A 769 -9.38 -5.73 9.27
C THR A 769 -9.62 -7.02 10.06
N MET A 770 -9.99 -6.98 11.35
CA MET A 770 -10.42 -8.19 12.08
C MET A 770 -11.73 -8.79 11.52
N GLU A 771 -12.48 -8.05 10.69
CA GLU A 771 -13.61 -8.62 9.92
C GLU A 771 -13.18 -9.31 8.62
N GLU A 772 -11.94 -9.14 8.12
CA GLU A 772 -11.48 -9.72 6.85
C GLU A 772 -10.65 -11.02 6.99
N GLU A 773 -10.03 -11.29 8.15
CA GLU A 773 -9.23 -12.51 8.38
C GLU A 773 -10.00 -13.75 8.88
N LYS A 774 -11.32 -13.78 8.65
CA LYS A 774 -12.03 -15.05 8.44
C LYS A 774 -12.72 -15.00 7.09
N ARG A 775 -11.93 -14.99 6.00
CA ARG A 775 -12.49 -15.28 4.67
C ARG A 775 -13.20 -16.62 4.72
N ARG A 776 -14.53 -16.55 4.67
CA ARG A 776 -15.40 -17.74 4.68
C ARG A 776 -15.00 -18.60 3.49
N GLN A 777 -14.77 -19.89 3.71
CA GLN A 777 -14.52 -20.83 2.61
C GLN A 777 -15.61 -20.68 1.56
N ILE A 778 -15.23 -20.43 0.30
CA ILE A 778 -16.15 -20.20 -0.82
C ILE A 778 -16.39 -21.53 -1.55
N CYS A 779 -17.62 -21.79 -1.96
CA CYS A 779 -17.98 -22.91 -2.81
C CYS A 779 -17.47 -22.65 -4.24
N SER A 780 -16.69 -23.58 -4.79
CA SER A 780 -16.14 -23.49 -6.15
C SER A 780 -17.18 -23.59 -7.27
N ASN A 781 -18.41 -24.03 -6.97
CA ASN A 781 -19.48 -24.16 -7.97
C ASN A 781 -20.43 -22.96 -7.99
N CYS A 782 -20.95 -22.49 -6.84
CA CYS A 782 -21.87 -21.33 -6.81
C CYS A 782 -21.23 -20.00 -6.40
N ASP A 783 -19.92 -19.98 -6.12
CA ASP A 783 -19.15 -18.80 -5.71
C ASP A 783 -19.67 -18.10 -4.43
N ARG A 784 -20.48 -18.82 -3.63
CA ARG A 784 -21.00 -18.38 -2.33
C ARG A 784 -20.23 -19.01 -1.17
N PRO A 785 -20.14 -18.35 0.00
CA PRO A 785 -19.62 -18.96 1.22
C PRO A 785 -20.29 -20.30 1.53
N LYS A 786 -19.52 -21.31 1.97
CA LYS A 786 -20.01 -22.67 2.27
C LYS A 786 -21.29 -22.72 3.11
N PRO A 787 -21.48 -21.89 4.17
CA PRO A 787 -22.71 -21.91 4.97
C PRO A 787 -23.97 -21.47 4.21
N ILE A 788 -23.84 -20.70 3.13
CA ILE A 788 -24.95 -20.21 2.29
C ILE A 788 -24.83 -20.71 0.85
N CYS A 789 -24.24 -21.90 0.69
CA CYS A 789 -24.14 -22.58 -0.59
C CYS A 789 -25.54 -22.99 -1.08
N ILE A 790 -25.82 -22.79 -2.36
CA ILE A 790 -27.10 -23.12 -3.01
C ILE A 790 -26.94 -24.19 -4.10
N CYS A 791 -25.81 -24.90 -4.15
CA CYS A 791 -25.57 -25.90 -5.20
C CYS A 791 -26.55 -27.08 -5.15
N HIS A 792 -27.20 -27.34 -4.02
CA HIS A 792 -28.23 -28.38 -3.89
C HIS A 792 -29.54 -28.02 -4.58
N VAL A 793 -29.80 -26.74 -4.84
CA VAL A 793 -31.02 -26.26 -5.52
C VAL A 793 -30.76 -25.73 -6.94
N ILE A 794 -29.53 -25.36 -7.28
CA ILE A 794 -29.18 -25.01 -8.66
C ILE A 794 -29.37 -26.26 -9.55
N PRO A 795 -30.06 -26.14 -10.70
CA PRO A 795 -30.16 -27.22 -11.69
C PRO A 795 -28.80 -27.82 -12.02
N SER A 796 -28.66 -29.15 -11.91
CA SER A 796 -27.42 -29.86 -12.26
C SER A 796 -27.06 -29.71 -13.74
N GLU A 797 -28.10 -29.69 -14.58
CA GLU A 797 -28.02 -29.29 -15.99
C GLU A 797 -28.77 -27.96 -16.15
N PRO A 798 -28.13 -26.92 -16.71
CA PRO A 798 -28.78 -25.63 -16.93
C PRO A 798 -30.00 -25.78 -17.85
N ILE A 799 -31.08 -25.07 -17.53
CA ILE A 799 -32.36 -25.15 -18.24
C ILE A 799 -32.19 -24.53 -19.63
N ALA A 800 -32.55 -25.28 -20.66
CA ALA A 800 -32.56 -24.78 -22.02
C ALA A 800 -33.79 -23.87 -22.25
N THR A 801 -33.56 -22.70 -22.83
CA THR A 801 -34.62 -21.73 -23.18
C THR A 801 -34.57 -21.44 -24.67
N SER A 802 -35.75 -21.34 -25.31
CA SER A 802 -35.85 -20.84 -26.68
C SER A 802 -35.58 -19.33 -26.76
N THR A 803 -35.83 -18.62 -25.66
CA THR A 803 -35.52 -17.20 -25.47
C THR A 803 -34.03 -17.00 -25.22
N GLU A 804 -33.42 -16.06 -25.94
CA GLU A 804 -32.05 -15.58 -25.72
C GLU A 804 -32.06 -14.41 -24.74
N ILE A 805 -31.30 -14.51 -23.65
CA ILE A 805 -31.32 -13.52 -22.58
C ILE A 805 -30.02 -12.70 -22.62
N LEU A 806 -30.14 -11.38 -22.70
CA LEU A 806 -29.02 -10.45 -22.64
C LEU A 806 -29.17 -9.55 -21.40
N ILE A 807 -28.31 -9.74 -20.41
CA ILE A 807 -28.29 -8.91 -19.21
C ILE A 807 -27.21 -7.84 -19.34
N LEU A 808 -27.61 -6.57 -19.44
CA LEU A 808 -26.68 -5.45 -19.26
C LEU A 808 -26.50 -5.22 -17.76
N HIS A 809 -25.29 -5.50 -17.27
CA HIS A 809 -24.99 -5.54 -15.85
C HIS A 809 -24.14 -4.33 -15.43
N HIS A 810 -24.65 -3.54 -14.47
CA HIS A 810 -23.97 -2.32 -14.03
C HIS A 810 -22.67 -2.64 -13.28
N PRO A 811 -21.52 -1.99 -13.59
CA PRO A 811 -20.23 -2.29 -12.97
C PRO A 811 -20.21 -2.20 -11.44
N HIS A 812 -20.98 -1.29 -10.84
CA HIS A 812 -21.08 -1.21 -9.38
C HIS A 812 -21.91 -2.34 -8.76
N GLU A 813 -22.96 -2.83 -9.44
CA GLU A 813 -23.79 -3.93 -8.91
C GLU A 813 -23.06 -5.27 -9.06
N SER A 814 -22.15 -5.40 -10.04
CA SER A 814 -21.33 -6.60 -10.23
C SER A 814 -20.43 -6.96 -9.04
N ARG A 815 -20.07 -5.96 -8.24
CA ARG A 815 -19.25 -6.12 -7.03
C ARG A 815 -20.09 -6.34 -5.77
N HIS A 816 -21.43 -6.30 -5.89
CA HIS A 816 -22.33 -6.38 -4.75
C HIS A 816 -22.53 -7.83 -4.29
N LYS A 817 -22.37 -8.09 -2.98
CA LYS A 817 -22.38 -9.44 -2.38
C LYS A 817 -23.74 -10.18 -2.48
N LEU A 818 -24.82 -9.46 -2.83
CA LEU A 818 -26.19 -9.99 -3.00
C LEU A 818 -26.66 -10.06 -4.46
N ASN A 819 -25.72 -10.07 -5.43
CA ASN A 819 -26.04 -10.14 -6.85
C ASN A 819 -26.83 -11.43 -7.19
N THR A 820 -27.89 -11.29 -7.99
CA THR A 820 -28.77 -12.39 -8.44
C THR A 820 -28.46 -12.84 -9.87
N THR A 821 -27.67 -12.08 -10.63
CA THR A 821 -27.24 -12.43 -11.99
C THR A 821 -26.43 -13.74 -12.07
N PRO A 822 -25.47 -14.03 -11.16
CA PRO A 822 -24.75 -15.30 -11.18
C PRO A 822 -25.65 -16.54 -11.02
N LEU A 823 -26.80 -16.40 -10.34
CA LEU A 823 -27.78 -17.47 -10.20
C LEU A 823 -28.43 -17.80 -11.55
N LEU A 824 -28.80 -16.77 -12.32
CA LEU A 824 -29.37 -16.94 -13.66
C LEU A 824 -28.37 -17.58 -14.63
N VAL A 825 -27.12 -17.11 -14.63
CA VAL A 825 -26.05 -17.63 -15.52
C VAL A 825 -25.77 -19.11 -15.26
N LYS A 826 -25.87 -19.57 -14.01
CA LYS A 826 -25.68 -20.99 -13.67
C LYS A 826 -26.94 -21.84 -13.88
N SER A 827 -28.13 -21.23 -13.99
CA SER A 827 -29.41 -21.95 -14.10
C SER A 827 -29.94 -22.06 -15.53
N LEU A 828 -29.43 -21.27 -16.48
CA LEU A 828 -29.94 -21.15 -17.85
C LEU A 828 -28.79 -21.31 -18.88
N THR A 829 -29.06 -21.89 -20.05
CA THR A 829 -28.04 -22.06 -21.10
C THR A 829 -27.91 -20.85 -22.04
N ASN A 830 -29.01 -20.19 -22.41
CA ASN A 830 -29.03 -19.17 -23.46
C ASN A 830 -29.02 -17.75 -22.87
N ILE A 831 -28.00 -17.46 -22.07
CA ILE A 831 -27.86 -16.20 -21.32
C ILE A 831 -26.47 -15.59 -21.50
N THR A 832 -26.42 -14.31 -21.85
CA THR A 832 -25.20 -13.51 -22.01
C THR A 832 -25.24 -12.32 -21.06
N THR A 833 -24.15 -12.11 -20.33
CA THR A 833 -23.98 -10.95 -19.45
C THR A 833 -22.98 -9.99 -20.05
N VAL A 834 -23.35 -8.71 -20.16
CA VAL A 834 -22.49 -7.65 -20.69
C VAL A 834 -22.27 -6.63 -19.58
N PRO A 835 -21.03 -6.47 -19.06
CA PRO A 835 -20.73 -5.42 -18.10
C PRO A 835 -20.74 -4.07 -18.81
N GLY A 836 -21.50 -3.11 -18.30
CA GLY A 836 -21.57 -1.77 -18.92
C GLY A 836 -22.72 -0.92 -18.41
N ARG A 837 -22.71 0.36 -18.80
CA ARG A 837 -23.78 1.32 -18.46
C ARG A 837 -24.68 1.71 -19.65
N ARG A 838 -24.36 1.22 -20.85
CA ARG A 838 -25.09 1.48 -22.10
C ARG A 838 -24.96 0.29 -23.06
N LEU A 839 -26.05 -0.07 -23.75
CA LEU A 839 -25.99 -1.01 -24.88
C LEU A 839 -25.36 -0.33 -26.09
N ARG A 840 -24.45 -1.04 -26.77
CA ARG A 840 -23.80 -0.64 -28.03
C ARG A 840 -24.31 -1.56 -29.15
N HIS A 841 -24.22 -1.13 -30.41
CA HIS A 841 -24.66 -1.95 -31.55
C HIS A 841 -23.99 -3.32 -31.62
N CYS A 842 -22.71 -3.41 -31.25
CA CYS A 842 -21.99 -4.69 -31.20
C CYS A 842 -22.57 -5.69 -30.18
N HIS A 843 -23.31 -5.24 -29.17
CA HIS A 843 -23.95 -6.13 -28.19
C HIS A 843 -25.23 -6.78 -28.72
N ILE A 844 -25.90 -6.14 -29.69
CA ILE A 844 -27.13 -6.64 -30.31
C ILE A 844 -26.83 -7.31 -31.65
N SER A 845 -25.86 -6.78 -32.40
CA SER A 845 -25.34 -7.35 -33.64
C SER A 845 -24.29 -8.41 -33.31
N ALA A 846 -24.72 -9.58 -32.84
CA ALA A 846 -23.79 -10.68 -32.64
C ALA A 846 -23.40 -11.27 -34.01
N ALA A 847 -22.10 -11.17 -34.30
CA ALA A 847 -21.42 -12.05 -35.24
C ALA A 847 -21.67 -13.51 -34.84
N GLU A 848 -22.02 -14.34 -35.83
CA GLU A 848 -21.84 -15.80 -35.85
C GLU A 848 -22.16 -16.55 -34.54
N SER A 849 -23.43 -16.56 -34.11
CA SER A 849 -23.93 -17.62 -33.21
C SER A 849 -24.64 -18.70 -34.02
N SER A 850 -24.46 -19.97 -33.65
CA SER A 850 -25.05 -21.14 -34.31
C SER A 850 -26.57 -21.32 -34.05
N LEU A 851 -27.22 -20.32 -33.47
CA LEU A 851 -28.64 -20.32 -33.10
C LEU A 851 -29.48 -19.59 -34.16
N PRO A 852 -30.77 -19.94 -34.35
CA PRO A 852 -31.63 -19.22 -35.29
C PRO A 852 -31.74 -17.75 -34.87
N LYS A 853 -31.59 -16.82 -35.82
CA LYS A 853 -31.70 -15.37 -35.54
C LYS A 853 -33.05 -15.09 -34.86
N PRO A 854 -33.06 -14.38 -33.71
CA PRO A 854 -34.31 -14.05 -33.02
C PRO A 854 -35.18 -13.19 -33.93
N SER A 855 -36.47 -13.53 -34.00
CA SER A 855 -37.43 -12.82 -34.87
C SER A 855 -37.89 -11.49 -34.24
N ARG A 856 -37.78 -11.37 -32.91
CA ARG A 856 -38.19 -10.21 -32.12
C ARG A 856 -37.26 -9.97 -30.94
N THR A 857 -36.99 -8.70 -30.65
CA THR A 857 -36.25 -8.26 -29.47
C THR A 857 -37.20 -7.53 -28.52
N ILE A 858 -37.12 -7.83 -27.24
CA ILE A 858 -37.84 -7.14 -26.17
C ILE A 858 -36.87 -6.70 -25.08
N TYR A 859 -37.24 -5.68 -24.33
CA TYR A 859 -36.52 -5.31 -23.12
C TYR A 859 -37.49 -5.14 -21.94
N LEU A 860 -37.11 -5.72 -20.80
CA LEU A 860 -37.94 -5.75 -19.61
C LEU A 860 -37.71 -4.48 -18.79
N PHE A 861 -38.67 -3.56 -18.84
CA PHE A 861 -38.63 -2.37 -18.00
C PHE A 861 -40.04 -1.76 -17.82
N PRO A 862 -40.40 -1.26 -16.63
CA PRO A 862 -41.73 -0.71 -16.37
C PRO A 862 -42.10 0.43 -17.31
N SER A 863 -43.40 0.69 -17.49
CA SER A 863 -43.89 1.83 -18.27
C SER A 863 -43.41 3.17 -17.69
N SER A 864 -43.15 4.17 -18.54
CA SER A 864 -42.90 5.55 -18.10
C SER A 864 -43.80 6.52 -18.86
N PRO A 865 -44.12 7.72 -18.32
CA PRO A 865 -44.99 8.69 -19.01
C PRO A 865 -44.51 9.06 -20.42
N SER A 866 -43.18 9.04 -20.64
CA SER A 866 -42.54 9.31 -21.92
C SER A 866 -42.47 8.11 -22.88
N SER A 867 -42.79 6.90 -22.43
CA SER A 867 -42.56 5.66 -23.20
C SER A 867 -43.39 4.51 -22.62
N PRO A 868 -44.56 4.21 -23.21
CA PRO A 868 -45.45 3.17 -22.72
C PRO A 868 -44.83 1.77 -22.88
N ALA A 869 -45.10 0.87 -21.92
CA ALA A 869 -44.75 -0.54 -22.00
C ALA A 869 -46.00 -1.40 -22.26
N VAL A 870 -45.82 -2.53 -22.94
CA VAL A 870 -46.86 -3.56 -23.12
C VAL A 870 -46.74 -4.58 -21.98
N THR A 871 -47.85 -5.07 -21.43
CA THR A 871 -47.79 -6.15 -20.44
C THR A 871 -47.30 -7.44 -21.08
N ILE A 872 -46.68 -8.33 -20.30
CA ILE A 872 -46.13 -9.56 -20.86
C ILE A 872 -47.23 -10.51 -21.37
N SER A 873 -48.38 -10.52 -20.70
CA SER A 873 -49.57 -11.25 -21.18
C SER A 873 -50.11 -10.70 -22.50
N ASP A 874 -50.17 -9.37 -22.66
CA ASP A 874 -50.58 -8.75 -23.91
C ASP A 874 -49.58 -9.04 -25.03
N PHE A 875 -48.28 -8.93 -24.75
CA PHE A 875 -47.22 -9.28 -25.70
C PHE A 875 -47.35 -10.74 -26.16
N LYS A 876 -47.61 -11.68 -25.24
CA LYS A 876 -47.86 -13.10 -25.56
C LYS A 876 -49.08 -13.27 -26.48
N SER A 877 -50.17 -12.56 -26.21
CA SER A 877 -51.39 -12.62 -27.03
C SER A 877 -51.15 -12.09 -28.46
N GLN A 878 -50.39 -11.00 -28.59
CA GLN A 878 -50.02 -10.38 -29.87
C GLN A 878 -48.99 -11.20 -30.66
N ASN A 879 -48.20 -12.02 -29.96
CA ASN A 879 -47.18 -12.90 -30.56
C ASN A 879 -47.67 -14.30 -30.91
N ARG A 880 -48.96 -14.62 -30.74
CA ARG A 880 -49.54 -15.90 -31.22
C ARG A 880 -49.45 -15.95 -32.75
N THR A 881 -48.35 -16.50 -33.23
CA THR A 881 -48.14 -16.87 -34.63
C THR A 881 -48.63 -18.31 -34.84
N THR A 882 -49.09 -18.63 -36.04
CA THR A 882 -49.57 -19.97 -36.42
C THR A 882 -48.45 -21.02 -36.56
N SER A 883 -47.20 -20.65 -36.24
CA SER A 883 -46.02 -21.52 -36.30
C SER A 883 -45.75 -22.16 -34.94
N ASP A 884 -45.69 -23.49 -34.92
CA ASP A 884 -45.28 -24.31 -33.78
C ASP A 884 -43.95 -25.00 -34.16
N PRO A 885 -42.82 -24.75 -33.45
CA PRO A 885 -42.66 -23.95 -32.24
C PRO A 885 -42.66 -22.42 -32.49
N PRO A 886 -42.96 -21.60 -31.46
CA PRO A 886 -42.91 -20.15 -31.55
C PRO A 886 -41.49 -19.65 -31.90
N PRO A 887 -41.37 -18.53 -32.62
CA PRO A 887 -40.07 -18.07 -33.08
C PRO A 887 -39.24 -17.51 -31.91
N PRO A 888 -37.90 -17.64 -31.96
CA PRO A 888 -37.02 -17.25 -30.85
C PRO A 888 -37.09 -15.74 -30.57
N VAL A 889 -37.20 -15.40 -29.29
CA VAL A 889 -37.27 -14.02 -28.77
C VAL A 889 -35.96 -13.68 -28.07
N ARG A 890 -35.48 -12.45 -28.22
CA ARG A 890 -34.38 -11.91 -27.41
C ARG A 890 -34.91 -11.03 -26.29
N LEU A 891 -34.59 -11.37 -25.04
CA LEU A 891 -34.95 -10.65 -23.83
C LEU A 891 -33.76 -9.85 -23.30
N ILE A 892 -33.85 -8.53 -23.34
CA ILE A 892 -32.85 -7.61 -22.77
C ILE A 892 -33.28 -7.21 -21.35
N VAL A 893 -32.36 -7.33 -20.39
CA VAL A 893 -32.61 -7.04 -18.97
C VAL A 893 -31.52 -6.12 -18.44
N PHE A 894 -31.90 -5.15 -17.61
CA PHE A 894 -30.99 -4.18 -16.99
C PHE A 894 -30.82 -4.52 -15.51
N ASP A 895 -29.64 -4.97 -15.11
CA ASP A 895 -29.34 -5.33 -13.73
C ASP A 895 -28.53 -4.25 -13.02
N ALA A 896 -29.23 -3.45 -12.21
CA ALA A 896 -28.65 -2.35 -11.43
C ALA A 896 -29.63 -1.92 -10.31
N THR A 897 -29.20 -0.99 -9.45
CA THR A 897 -30.16 -0.26 -8.60
C THR A 897 -31.19 0.46 -9.47
N TRP A 898 -32.42 0.66 -8.96
CA TRP A 898 -33.51 1.28 -9.73
C TRP A 898 -33.13 2.60 -10.41
N LYS A 899 -32.32 3.43 -9.74
CA LYS A 899 -31.81 4.68 -10.32
C LYS A 899 -30.85 4.43 -11.49
N HIS A 900 -29.87 3.54 -11.30
CA HIS A 900 -28.91 3.19 -12.36
C HIS A 900 -29.59 2.45 -13.52
N ALA A 901 -30.58 1.60 -13.26
CA ALA A 901 -31.30 0.87 -14.30
C ALA A 901 -32.09 1.85 -15.19
N LYS A 902 -32.73 2.88 -14.62
CA LYS A 902 -33.37 3.97 -15.37
C LYS A 902 -32.36 4.72 -16.25
N GLU A 903 -31.18 5.04 -15.70
CA GLU A 903 -30.09 5.69 -16.43
C GLU A 903 -29.58 4.81 -17.59
N MET A 904 -29.41 3.51 -17.37
CA MET A 904 -28.95 2.54 -18.38
C MET A 904 -29.95 2.36 -19.52
N VAL A 905 -31.25 2.30 -19.21
CA VAL A 905 -32.32 2.25 -20.23
C VAL A 905 -32.30 3.51 -21.08
N LYS A 906 -32.24 4.69 -20.45
CA LYS A 906 -32.17 5.98 -21.15
C LYS A 906 -30.92 6.07 -22.04
N ALA A 907 -29.76 5.65 -21.55
CA ALA A 907 -28.52 5.65 -22.32
C ALA A 907 -28.56 4.64 -23.49
N SER A 908 -29.41 3.62 -23.42
CA SER A 908 -29.54 2.55 -24.43
C SER A 908 -30.69 2.77 -25.42
N GLU A 909 -31.48 3.83 -25.27
CA GLU A 909 -32.73 4.06 -25.99
C GLU A 909 -32.56 4.11 -27.52
N GLU A 910 -31.51 4.79 -28.00
CA GLU A 910 -31.16 4.86 -29.43
C GLU A 910 -30.95 3.46 -30.03
N VAL A 911 -30.13 2.64 -29.37
CA VAL A 911 -29.79 1.29 -29.81
C VAL A 911 -30.98 0.34 -29.71
N LEU A 912 -31.81 0.49 -28.67
CA LEU A 912 -33.05 -0.28 -28.51
C LEU A 912 -34.07 0.05 -29.61
N ARG A 913 -34.22 1.34 -29.96
CA ARG A 913 -35.11 1.80 -31.03
C ARG A 913 -34.68 1.28 -32.39
N GLU A 914 -33.40 1.35 -32.71
CA GLU A 914 -32.86 0.83 -33.98
C GLU A 914 -32.98 -0.70 -34.09
N ALA A 915 -32.85 -1.41 -32.97
CA ALA A 915 -33.08 -2.86 -32.92
C ALA A 915 -34.56 -3.27 -33.01
N GLY A 916 -35.49 -2.30 -33.09
CA GLY A 916 -36.93 -2.55 -33.05
C GLY A 916 -37.40 -3.20 -31.75
N ALA A 917 -36.67 -2.96 -30.63
CA ALA A 917 -36.94 -3.62 -29.37
C ALA A 917 -38.23 -3.10 -28.72
N VAL A 918 -39.12 -4.01 -28.32
CA VAL A 918 -40.39 -3.66 -27.67
C VAL A 918 -40.20 -3.59 -26.14
N ARG A 919 -40.69 -2.52 -25.51
CA ARG A 919 -40.70 -2.37 -24.05
C ARG A 919 -41.80 -3.24 -23.44
N VAL A 920 -41.43 -4.17 -22.58
CA VAL A 920 -42.36 -5.08 -21.91
C VAL A 920 -42.28 -4.87 -20.39
N CYS A 921 -43.41 -4.93 -19.71
CA CYS A 921 -43.49 -4.94 -18.24
C CYS A 921 -44.26 -6.16 -17.72
N LEU A 922 -44.09 -6.47 -16.43
CA LEU A 922 -44.82 -7.57 -15.78
C LEU A 922 -46.30 -7.18 -15.56
N ASP A 923 -47.18 -8.18 -15.54
CA ASP A 923 -48.65 -7.98 -15.47
C ASP A 923 -49.13 -7.32 -14.17
N ALA A 924 -48.37 -7.46 -13.08
CA ALA A 924 -48.70 -6.86 -11.78
C ALA A 924 -48.54 -5.32 -11.74
N GLY A 925 -47.93 -4.70 -12.76
CA GLY A 925 -47.69 -3.26 -12.81
C GLY A 925 -46.76 -2.73 -11.70
N ILE A 926 -46.53 -1.42 -11.69
CA ILE A 926 -45.89 -0.71 -10.58
C ILE A 926 -46.93 0.21 -9.96
N ASP A 927 -47.07 0.15 -8.64
CA ASP A 927 -47.88 1.08 -7.86
C ASP A 927 -46.96 2.00 -7.05
N GLU A 928 -46.77 3.22 -7.56
CA GLU A 928 -45.94 4.25 -6.90
C GLU A 928 -46.55 4.78 -5.59
N SER A 929 -47.83 4.50 -5.32
CA SER A 929 -48.52 4.93 -4.09
C SER A 929 -48.31 3.97 -2.90
N VAL A 930 -47.78 2.78 -3.16
CA VAL A 930 -47.53 1.73 -2.16
C VAL A 930 -46.03 1.51 -2.01
N SER A 931 -45.51 1.52 -0.78
CA SER A 931 -44.11 1.15 -0.52
C SER A 931 -43.87 -0.33 -0.82
N GLY A 932 -42.79 -0.66 -1.53
CA GLY A 932 -42.49 -2.04 -1.93
C GLY A 932 -42.29 -2.98 -0.73
N GLY A 933 -42.87 -4.18 -0.82
CA GLY A 933 -42.75 -5.22 0.22
C GLY A 933 -41.36 -5.87 0.27
N SER A 934 -41.09 -6.65 1.33
CA SER A 934 -39.94 -7.54 1.38
C SER A 934 -40.17 -8.76 0.48
N ILE A 935 -39.09 -9.26 -0.12
CA ILE A 935 -39.14 -10.23 -1.21
C ILE A 935 -39.83 -11.56 -0.79
N TYR A 936 -39.81 -11.99 0.49
CA TYR A 936 -40.63 -13.11 1.01
C TYR A 936 -40.89 -12.96 2.53
N ASP A 937 -42.16 -13.00 2.95
CA ASP A 937 -42.72 -12.87 4.31
C ASP A 937 -42.43 -11.58 5.11
N SER A 938 -43.49 -11.09 5.77
CA SER A 938 -43.60 -9.79 6.44
C SER A 938 -42.76 -9.62 7.72
N GLU A 939 -41.89 -10.58 8.06
CA GLU A 939 -41.14 -10.56 9.31
C GLU A 939 -39.61 -10.48 9.15
N LEU A 940 -39.05 -10.49 7.93
CA LEU A 940 -37.60 -10.47 7.71
C LEU A 940 -37.16 -9.52 6.57
N PHE A 941 -36.51 -8.40 6.95
CA PHE A 941 -36.08 -7.33 6.03
C PHE A 941 -34.69 -7.61 5.40
N LEU A 942 -34.64 -8.23 4.20
CA LEU A 942 -33.38 -8.38 3.43
C LEU A 942 -33.10 -7.21 2.47
N ARG A 943 -34.10 -6.75 1.72
CA ARG A 943 -34.12 -5.52 0.90
C ARG A 943 -35.57 -5.03 0.81
N MET A 944 -35.79 -3.72 0.93
CA MET A 944 -37.08 -3.12 0.61
C MET A 944 -37.05 -2.62 -0.82
N GLU A 945 -38.03 -3.03 -1.62
CA GLU A 945 -38.23 -2.50 -2.95
C GLU A 945 -38.79 -1.06 -2.86
N PRO A 946 -38.46 -0.17 -3.81
CA PRO A 946 -38.81 1.24 -3.68
C PRO A 946 -40.32 1.50 -3.74
N VAL A 947 -41.07 0.68 -4.49
CA VAL A 947 -42.51 0.81 -4.71
C VAL A 947 -43.15 -0.58 -4.90
N GLY A 948 -44.47 -0.67 -4.73
CA GLY A 948 -45.24 -1.90 -4.92
C GLY A 948 -45.12 -2.43 -6.34
N GLY A 949 -44.92 -3.73 -6.50
CA GLY A 949 -44.79 -4.39 -7.81
C GLY A 949 -43.36 -4.47 -8.37
N CYS A 950 -42.38 -3.82 -7.75
CA CYS A 950 -40.96 -4.03 -8.05
C CYS A 950 -40.49 -5.43 -7.63
N VAL A 951 -39.61 -6.03 -8.44
CA VAL A 951 -39.04 -7.36 -8.20
C VAL A 951 -37.55 -7.40 -8.52
N SER A 952 -36.85 -8.41 -7.98
CA SER A 952 -35.45 -8.65 -8.31
C SER A 952 -35.25 -9.02 -9.78
N THR A 953 -34.05 -8.77 -10.32
CA THR A 953 -33.70 -9.13 -11.71
C THR A 953 -33.95 -10.62 -12.01
N ALA A 954 -33.57 -11.51 -11.09
CA ALA A 954 -33.81 -12.95 -11.26
C ALA A 954 -35.30 -13.32 -11.27
N GLU A 955 -36.11 -12.69 -10.43
CA GLU A 955 -37.56 -12.88 -10.42
C GLU A 955 -38.23 -12.30 -11.67
N ALA A 956 -37.77 -11.13 -12.13
CA ALA A 956 -38.24 -10.51 -13.36
C ALA A 956 -37.98 -11.41 -14.57
N VAL A 957 -36.78 -12.01 -14.65
CA VAL A 957 -36.42 -13.00 -15.68
C VAL A 957 -37.27 -14.26 -15.55
N ALA A 958 -37.43 -14.80 -14.34
CA ALA A 958 -38.21 -16.02 -14.11
C ALA A 958 -39.67 -15.89 -14.56
N ARG A 959 -40.35 -14.81 -14.15
CA ARG A 959 -41.72 -14.50 -14.59
C ARG A 959 -41.80 -14.23 -16.09
N CYS A 960 -40.76 -13.63 -16.66
CA CYS A 960 -40.71 -13.38 -18.10
C CYS A 960 -40.63 -14.68 -18.90
N LEU A 961 -39.76 -15.60 -18.50
CA LEU A 961 -39.65 -16.93 -19.10
C LEU A 961 -40.91 -17.77 -18.86
N GLY A 962 -41.56 -17.62 -17.70
CA GLY A 962 -42.85 -18.24 -17.37
C GLY A 962 -43.94 -17.94 -18.39
N ALA A 963 -43.95 -16.71 -18.91
CA ALA A 963 -44.89 -16.30 -19.94
C ALA A 963 -44.45 -16.72 -21.36
N LEU A 964 -43.15 -16.68 -21.66
CA LEU A 964 -42.62 -16.81 -23.03
C LEU A 964 -42.35 -18.25 -23.48
N GLU A 965 -41.93 -19.14 -22.58
CA GLU A 965 -41.54 -20.52 -22.93
C GLU A 965 -42.74 -21.49 -22.90
N ALA A 966 -42.66 -22.59 -23.68
CA ALA A 966 -43.70 -23.63 -23.70
C ALA A 966 -43.83 -24.34 -22.34
N ASP A 967 -42.71 -24.67 -21.70
CA ASP A 967 -42.63 -25.22 -20.34
C ASP A 967 -42.47 -24.10 -19.28
N GLY A 968 -42.97 -22.89 -19.58
CA GLY A 968 -42.71 -21.68 -18.80
C GLY A 968 -43.04 -21.81 -17.30
N GLU A 969 -44.18 -22.42 -16.95
CA GLU A 969 -44.56 -22.60 -15.53
C GLU A 969 -43.55 -23.44 -14.74
N GLU A 970 -42.93 -24.44 -15.37
CA GLU A 970 -41.86 -25.25 -14.77
C GLU A 970 -40.57 -24.44 -14.62
N ILE A 971 -40.18 -23.71 -15.66
CA ILE A 971 -38.97 -22.88 -15.66
C ILE A 971 -39.06 -21.79 -14.58
N GLU A 972 -40.20 -21.09 -14.51
CA GLU A 972 -40.46 -20.07 -13.51
C GLU A 972 -40.39 -20.66 -12.10
N ARG A 973 -41.11 -21.76 -11.84
CA ARG A 973 -41.11 -22.39 -10.52
C ARG A 973 -39.72 -22.83 -10.08
N ARG A 974 -38.91 -23.40 -10.98
CA ARG A 974 -37.53 -23.81 -10.67
C ARG A 974 -36.66 -22.61 -10.32
N LEU A 975 -36.66 -21.55 -11.14
CA LEU A 975 -35.86 -20.34 -10.89
C LEU A 975 -36.28 -19.63 -9.60
N ILE A 976 -37.58 -19.51 -9.34
CA ILE A 976 -38.11 -18.93 -8.09
C ILE A 976 -37.74 -19.80 -6.88
N SER A 977 -37.71 -21.13 -7.02
CA SER A 977 -37.25 -22.00 -5.92
C SER A 977 -35.79 -21.77 -5.55
N VAL A 978 -34.90 -21.56 -6.52
CA VAL A 978 -33.49 -21.23 -6.25
C VAL A 978 -33.37 -19.86 -5.56
N LEU A 979 -34.17 -18.88 -6.02
CA LEU A 979 -34.20 -17.55 -5.43
C LEU A 979 -34.71 -17.58 -3.98
N LYS A 980 -35.78 -18.32 -3.69
CA LYS A 980 -36.32 -18.51 -2.34
C LYS A 980 -35.31 -19.15 -1.40
N GLU A 981 -34.61 -20.19 -1.83
CA GLU A 981 -33.59 -20.84 -1.01
C GLU A 981 -32.39 -19.91 -0.74
N MET A 982 -32.00 -19.10 -1.72
CA MET A 982 -30.97 -18.07 -1.53
C MET A 982 -31.39 -17.05 -0.46
N VAL A 983 -32.64 -16.57 -0.50
CA VAL A 983 -33.18 -15.62 0.50
C VAL A 983 -33.26 -16.29 1.88
N ARG A 984 -33.74 -17.54 1.96
CA ARG A 984 -33.85 -18.32 3.20
C ARG A 984 -32.49 -18.51 3.88
N LEU A 985 -31.47 -18.91 3.14
CA LEU A 985 -30.11 -19.08 3.68
C LEU A 985 -29.47 -17.75 4.06
N GLN A 986 -29.80 -16.65 3.38
CA GLN A 986 -29.28 -15.33 3.73
C GLN A 986 -29.94 -14.75 4.99
N SER A 987 -31.24 -15.01 5.19
CA SER A 987 -31.96 -14.52 6.37
C SER A 987 -31.46 -15.13 7.68
N GLU A 988 -30.97 -16.39 7.64
CA GLU A 988 -30.36 -17.07 8.79
C GLU A 988 -29.13 -16.35 9.38
N PHE A 989 -28.49 -15.45 8.63
CA PHE A 989 -27.28 -14.72 9.06
C PHE A 989 -27.50 -13.22 9.25
N LEU A 990 -28.73 -12.73 9.16
CA LEU A 990 -29.05 -11.34 9.47
C LEU A 990 -29.13 -11.13 10.99
N LYS A 991 -28.30 -10.23 11.54
CA LYS A 991 -28.49 -9.74 12.91
C LYS A 991 -29.77 -8.89 12.96
N PRO A 992 -30.59 -8.96 14.01
CA PRO A 992 -31.69 -8.01 14.19
C PRO A 992 -31.12 -6.59 14.25
N MET A 993 -31.51 -5.73 13.31
CA MET A 993 -31.08 -4.32 13.31
C MET A 993 -31.61 -3.64 14.57
N ARG A 994 -30.70 -3.03 15.35
CA ARG A 994 -31.11 -1.96 16.27
C ARG A 994 -31.54 -0.76 15.42
N PRO A 995 -32.75 -0.20 15.61
CA PRO A 995 -33.24 0.89 14.78
C PRO A 995 -32.31 2.11 14.89
N ARG A 996 -31.98 2.72 13.74
CA ARG A 996 -31.14 3.93 13.68
C ARG A 996 -31.74 5.03 14.57
N PRO A 997 -30.96 5.70 15.44
CA PRO A 997 -31.46 6.73 16.35
C PRO A 997 -32.23 7.88 15.64
N LYS A 998 -31.84 8.20 14.39
CA LYS A 998 -32.50 9.23 13.58
C LYS A 998 -33.93 8.85 13.13
N LEU A 999 -34.25 7.55 13.04
CA LEU A 999 -35.61 7.07 12.74
C LEU A 999 -36.48 7.02 14.01
N LEU A 1000 -35.89 6.72 15.18
CA LEU A 1000 -36.61 6.82 16.46
C LEU A 1000 -37.07 8.25 16.75
N LYS A 1001 -36.22 9.25 16.48
CA LYS A 1001 -36.56 10.66 16.69
C LYS A 1001 -37.73 11.12 15.82
N LYS A 1002 -37.76 10.66 14.56
CA LYS A 1002 -38.87 10.97 13.63
C LYS A 1002 -40.15 10.23 14.01
N ARG A 1003 -40.05 8.97 14.44
CA ARG A 1003 -41.22 8.18 14.90
C ARG A 1003 -41.81 8.73 16.20
N LEU A 1004 -40.96 9.18 17.12
CA LEU A 1004 -41.38 9.87 18.35
C LEU A 1004 -41.99 11.26 18.06
N GLN A 1005 -41.49 11.98 17.06
CA GLN A 1005 -42.09 13.25 16.63
C GLN A 1005 -43.44 13.06 15.93
N TYR A 1006 -43.62 12.02 15.12
CA TYR A 1006 -44.93 11.70 14.52
C TYR A 1006 -45.93 11.20 15.56
N GLN A 1007 -45.50 10.38 16.52
CA GLN A 1007 -46.37 9.94 17.63
C GLN A 1007 -46.74 11.07 18.59
N GLN A 1008 -45.87 12.06 18.78
CA GLN A 1008 -46.20 13.28 19.54
C GLN A 1008 -47.15 14.21 18.79
N GLN A 1009 -47.16 14.20 17.45
CA GLN A 1009 -48.13 14.98 16.66
C GLN A 1009 -49.51 14.30 16.58
N GLU A 1010 -49.58 12.97 16.60
CA GLU A 1010 -50.86 12.23 16.65
C GLU A 1010 -51.52 12.21 18.05
N GLU A 1011 -50.79 12.58 19.12
CA GLU A 1011 -51.35 12.76 20.47
C GLU A 1011 -51.78 14.23 20.76
N GLU A 1012 -51.43 15.17 19.88
CA GLU A 1012 -51.81 16.60 19.98
C GLU A 1012 -52.91 17.03 18.99
N GLU A 1013 -53.35 16.16 18.07
CA GLU A 1013 -54.60 16.27 17.28
C GLU A 1013 -55.69 15.36 17.86
#